data_AF-A0A835WV71-F1
#
_entry.id   AF-A0A835WV71-F1
#
_cell.length_a   1.000
_cell.length_b   1.000
_cell.length_c   1.000
_cell.angle_alpha   90.00
_cell.angle_beta   90.00
_cell.angle_gamma   90.00
#
_symmetry.space_group_name_H-M   'P 1'
#
loop_
_entity.id
_entity.type
_entity.pdbx_description
1 polymer ?
#
loop_
_entity_poly.entity_id
_entity_poly.type
_entity_poly.pdbx_seq_one_letter_code
_entity_poly.pdbx_strand_id
1 'polypeptide(L)'
;MLYAGSARFRRIIVPEGSQLVIDDAPLNLTLTSLIVYGNLSMGSATCRLRSAISITFAPAAGVPTNQMALRGMNGSTVDIHGELFIPTWTRLAQTARPNSTWVTLQQPVNWRPGQLVALPTSLWKDECRNQNEVKQIANVSADGRSLNFTTPLQFLHYGGAEYQTEVVLLSRSILLQGSPETAANLTGGHLRIESKTGRIRGVLGYRMGQQFQMGSYPFHFHMAGEVPPDSYMTDNAVYASYWRAFTIHGTHALTVANNTAFHVAGSAFYIEDGAEERNRITGNFAGYVHPLGRADTCAANGSVFGAPVIRSSATLLQPADWAAAGFYLSNAYNTIENNAASGGTSGFMFLNLPLPIGLNRNVSLEPYKRPPLSFAGNTAHSSGYHWDNAAAIYCGGDLRYDPADNATLTYKIDRSTFDPRDPNNASIPVKFILRNTKVWLGGFSVASYGDRFMVDGFESHDGTMGAAVRGDPSELYNADLNMNSANAAWLTANMPNDLQQGYRFALQWYDTWMRHLTANVTIHNVLYSTTEWLTQAALVSMTHSDQFKPYHVASLRGISLVNVTKAAVLSNAVTRTGSWRFYNFLDADGSFTGTQRPTLVASYSSANSTGPCDASAVVPCTSPFAWWMTDPNACTTTPPNVPATSNIIACDWYPWRTQARLRLQIPTYTLSPDQSSSSINNVNAYDAGVVAQFGLTGASRRATIMTRSEGVTGLTGRGGWYVHWALGAPKTLQVHVETVPRGTSILYASRYPPGTAFNVTRGGSSWLLPEAQLLPASSLDQVLGSDAGEYFYFDGALLFFKVLDHWEMPYQGREAARGEGAGAGLMVPGSRWNRYYQVDAAMPSCSTSPYPSQNGQDFSGQFCAMNGTVDDYIPPAVTAPYNEWAIPYCADVAPAPSLCSAMGVAAAAGCTCAALQQQGRCPALGLGGAWLAATGDANLAANVAKTQGYCSVSCGRCAEGEERCSDVPTMPLSLSKNMTCAQMVPLSRCFQVAPRGYCQDTCGICSGAGLPCIDLAWSDTYTCTDLKSWGLCNEAWPAATQPGAIGALSRCRRHHHHHNNNGAAQRRCP
;
A
#
# COMPACT_ATOMS: atom_id res chain seq x y z
N MET A 1 36.84 -29.46 -37.24
CA MET A 1 36.02 -30.58 -36.70
C MET A 1 36.60 -31.01 -35.37
N LEU A 2 35.85 -30.90 -34.27
CA LEU A 2 36.19 -31.51 -33.00
C LEU A 2 35.61 -32.94 -33.03
N TYR A 3 36.46 -33.97 -33.10
CA TYR A 3 36.01 -35.36 -33.17
C TYR A 3 35.48 -35.85 -31.81
N ALA A 4 34.41 -36.63 -31.85
CA ALA A 4 33.78 -37.28 -30.71
C ALA A 4 34.70 -38.36 -30.11
N GLY A 5 35.33 -38.03 -28.99
CA GLY A 5 36.06 -39.00 -28.17
C GLY A 5 36.78 -38.29 -27.03
N SER A 6 36.26 -38.44 -25.80
CA SER A 6 36.84 -38.17 -24.46
C SER A 6 37.83 -37.00 -24.24
N ALA A 7 37.98 -36.08 -25.19
CA ALA A 7 38.98 -35.03 -25.15
C ALA A 7 38.54 -33.92 -24.19
N ARG A 8 39.29 -33.76 -23.10
CA ARG A 8 39.15 -32.66 -22.14
C ARG A 8 39.98 -31.47 -22.63
N PHE A 9 39.32 -30.40 -23.05
CA PHE A 9 40.01 -29.20 -23.52
C PHE A 9 40.30 -28.25 -22.36
N ARG A 10 41.56 -27.83 -22.22
CA ARG A 10 41.90 -26.79 -21.24
C ARG A 10 41.22 -25.46 -21.57
N ARG A 11 41.26 -25.03 -22.82
CA ARG A 11 40.64 -23.79 -23.28
C ARG A 11 40.34 -23.84 -24.77
N ILE A 12 39.18 -23.34 -25.16
CA ILE A 12 38.82 -23.02 -26.54
C ILE A 12 38.71 -21.50 -26.62
N ILE A 13 39.38 -20.88 -27.59
CA ILE A 13 39.32 -19.44 -27.86
C ILE A 13 38.81 -19.26 -29.28
N VAL A 14 37.81 -18.40 -29.45
CA VAL A 14 37.30 -17.96 -30.76
C VAL A 14 37.80 -16.52 -30.98
N PRO A 15 38.85 -16.30 -31.79
CA PRO A 15 39.40 -14.97 -32.04
C PRO A 15 38.39 -14.02 -32.70
N GLU A 16 38.65 -12.72 -32.59
CA GLU A 16 37.92 -11.69 -33.35
C GLU A 16 37.97 -11.98 -34.86
N GLY A 17 36.88 -11.69 -35.57
CA GLY A 17 36.74 -11.97 -37.01
C GLY A 17 36.56 -13.45 -37.37
N SER A 18 36.54 -14.36 -36.39
CA SER A 18 36.30 -15.79 -36.61
C SER A 18 34.97 -16.26 -36.03
N GLN A 19 34.51 -17.45 -36.45
CA GLN A 19 33.29 -18.05 -35.94
C GLN A 19 33.50 -19.52 -35.57
N LEU A 20 33.05 -19.91 -34.37
CA LEU A 20 32.88 -21.30 -33.98
C LEU A 20 31.43 -21.71 -34.24
N VAL A 21 31.23 -22.71 -35.10
CA VAL A 21 29.92 -23.29 -35.40
C VAL A 21 29.85 -24.70 -34.81
N ILE A 22 28.81 -24.96 -34.02
CA ILE A 22 28.45 -26.31 -33.57
C ILE A 22 27.24 -26.76 -34.37
N ASP A 23 27.42 -27.87 -35.09
CA ASP A 23 26.40 -28.45 -35.96
C ASP A 23 25.34 -29.23 -35.18
N ASP A 24 24.20 -29.54 -35.81
CA ASP A 24 23.10 -30.31 -35.22
C ASP A 24 23.39 -31.81 -35.15
N ALA A 25 24.46 -32.18 -34.44
CA ALA A 25 24.89 -33.57 -34.22
C ALA A 25 25.14 -33.83 -32.74
N PRO A 26 24.98 -35.08 -32.26
CA PRO A 26 25.30 -35.43 -30.88
C PRO A 26 26.73 -35.06 -30.52
N LEU A 27 26.92 -34.28 -29.45
CA LEU A 27 28.22 -33.78 -29.02
C LEU A 27 28.32 -33.86 -27.50
N ASN A 28 29.40 -34.48 -27.01
CA ASN A 28 29.79 -34.45 -25.60
C ASN A 28 31.19 -33.84 -25.49
N LEU A 29 31.26 -32.60 -25.02
CA LEU A 29 32.48 -31.82 -24.92
C LEU A 29 32.80 -31.54 -23.46
N THR A 30 34.00 -31.90 -23.00
CA THR A 30 34.49 -31.50 -21.67
C THR A 30 35.55 -30.43 -21.85
N LEU A 31 35.38 -29.29 -21.18
CA LEU A 31 36.34 -28.20 -21.25
C LEU A 31 36.44 -27.42 -19.93
N THR A 32 37.50 -26.63 -19.74
CA THR A 32 37.53 -25.64 -18.65
C THR A 32 36.95 -24.31 -19.12
N SER A 33 37.49 -23.70 -20.17
CA SER A 33 37.00 -22.40 -20.65
C SER A 33 36.69 -22.39 -22.15
N LEU A 34 35.58 -21.75 -22.53
CA LEU A 34 35.27 -21.34 -23.90
C LEU A 34 35.15 -19.82 -23.94
N ILE A 35 36.10 -19.15 -24.59
CA ILE A 35 36.16 -17.67 -24.63
C ILE A 35 35.93 -17.21 -26.06
N VAL A 36 34.91 -16.38 -26.26
CA VAL A 36 34.45 -15.94 -27.58
C VAL A 36 34.73 -14.44 -27.74
N TYR A 37 35.71 -14.10 -28.57
CA TYR A 37 35.97 -12.73 -29.04
C TYR A 37 35.34 -12.47 -30.42
N GLY A 38 35.21 -13.51 -31.26
CA GLY A 38 34.47 -13.48 -32.53
C GLY A 38 33.01 -13.89 -32.35
N ASN A 39 32.57 -14.91 -33.11
CA ASN A 39 31.18 -15.37 -33.09
C ASN A 39 31.07 -16.83 -32.63
N LEU A 40 30.08 -17.14 -31.80
CA LEU A 40 29.66 -18.52 -31.48
C LEU A 40 28.26 -18.74 -32.04
N SER A 41 28.10 -19.81 -32.82
CA SER A 41 26.82 -20.23 -33.38
C SER A 41 26.56 -21.69 -33.03
N MET A 42 25.64 -21.91 -32.09
CA MET A 42 25.02 -23.19 -31.80
C MET A 42 23.56 -23.11 -32.25
N GLY A 43 23.33 -23.19 -33.56
CA GLY A 43 22.03 -22.89 -34.16
C GLY A 43 21.75 -21.39 -34.31
N SER A 44 20.51 -21.05 -34.65
CA SER A 44 19.98 -19.69 -34.79
C SER A 44 18.50 -19.65 -34.43
N ALA A 45 17.90 -18.45 -34.41
CA ALA A 45 16.48 -18.28 -34.12
C ALA A 45 15.54 -19.08 -35.04
N THR A 46 15.96 -19.33 -36.29
CA THR A 46 15.21 -20.09 -37.31
C THR A 46 15.73 -21.52 -37.53
N CYS A 47 16.98 -21.82 -37.18
CA CYS A 47 17.60 -23.15 -37.31
C CYS A 47 18.05 -23.66 -35.94
N ARG A 48 17.19 -24.40 -35.24
CA ARG A 48 17.41 -24.84 -33.86
C ARG A 48 17.97 -26.25 -33.79
N LEU A 49 18.92 -26.47 -32.88
CA LEU A 49 19.58 -27.77 -32.72
C LEU A 49 18.70 -28.75 -31.93
N ARG A 50 18.45 -29.92 -32.50
CA ARG A 50 17.60 -30.98 -31.92
C ARG A 50 18.42 -32.12 -31.31
N SER A 51 19.65 -32.30 -31.79
CA SER A 51 20.59 -33.29 -31.28
C SER A 51 20.99 -32.99 -29.83
N ALA A 52 21.32 -34.05 -29.09
CA ALA A 52 21.80 -33.94 -27.72
C ALA A 52 23.23 -33.37 -27.69
N ILE A 53 23.37 -32.13 -27.24
CA ILE A 53 24.66 -31.43 -27.13
C ILE A 53 24.93 -31.14 -25.66
N SER A 54 26.03 -31.67 -25.12
CA SER A 54 26.46 -31.44 -23.74
C SER A 54 27.85 -30.81 -23.70
N ILE A 55 27.98 -29.71 -22.95
CA ILE A 55 29.25 -29.09 -22.57
C ILE A 55 29.42 -29.20 -21.06
N THR A 56 30.44 -29.95 -20.64
CA THR A 56 30.80 -30.15 -19.23
C THR A 56 31.98 -29.27 -18.86
N PHE A 57 31.78 -28.34 -17.92
CA PHE A 57 32.82 -27.49 -17.37
C PHE A 57 33.56 -28.20 -16.25
N ALA A 58 34.84 -28.50 -16.46
CA ALA A 58 35.69 -29.23 -15.52
C ALA A 58 36.96 -28.43 -15.21
N PRO A 59 37.54 -28.55 -14.00
CA PRO A 59 38.75 -27.80 -13.63
C PRO A 59 39.94 -28.15 -14.53
N ALA A 60 40.97 -27.32 -14.59
CA ALA A 60 42.24 -27.70 -15.20
C ALA A 60 43.40 -27.10 -14.43
N ALA A 61 44.53 -27.82 -14.37
CA ALA A 61 45.74 -27.33 -13.72
C ALA A 61 46.15 -25.96 -14.29
N GLY A 62 46.40 -25.01 -13.38
CA GLY A 62 46.78 -23.64 -13.74
C GLY A 62 45.67 -22.83 -14.43
N VAL A 63 44.39 -23.22 -14.30
CA VAL A 63 43.24 -22.42 -14.70
C VAL A 63 42.37 -22.18 -13.47
N PRO A 64 42.17 -20.93 -13.03
CA PRO A 64 41.28 -20.62 -11.93
C PRO A 64 39.86 -21.15 -12.15
N THR A 65 39.21 -21.62 -11.08
CA THR A 65 37.85 -22.19 -11.16
C THR A 65 36.82 -21.18 -11.65
N ASN A 66 36.98 -19.89 -11.37
CA ASN A 66 36.12 -18.84 -11.93
C ASN A 66 36.25 -18.66 -13.46
N GLN A 67 37.18 -19.37 -14.12
CA GLN A 67 37.27 -19.46 -15.58
C GLN A 67 36.63 -20.75 -16.12
N MET A 68 36.00 -21.58 -15.28
CA MET A 68 35.15 -22.69 -15.70
C MET A 68 33.87 -22.13 -16.36
N ALA A 69 33.98 -21.68 -17.61
CA ALA A 69 32.98 -20.78 -18.17
C ALA A 69 32.91 -20.79 -19.69
N LEU A 70 31.72 -20.47 -20.20
CA LEU A 70 31.54 -19.91 -21.54
C LEU A 70 31.43 -18.39 -21.39
N ARG A 71 32.31 -17.65 -22.06
CA ARG A 71 32.33 -16.19 -22.01
C ARG A 71 32.21 -15.58 -23.39
N GLY A 72 31.13 -14.82 -23.62
CA GLY A 72 31.01 -13.89 -24.74
C GLY A 72 31.65 -12.58 -24.35
N MET A 73 32.80 -12.25 -24.93
CA MET A 73 33.53 -11.02 -24.64
C MET A 73 32.89 -9.82 -25.35
N ASN A 74 33.26 -8.61 -24.96
CA ASN A 74 32.78 -7.40 -25.65
C ASN A 74 33.08 -7.47 -27.16
N GLY A 75 32.12 -7.07 -27.99
CA GLY A 75 32.20 -7.15 -29.46
C GLY A 75 31.85 -8.52 -30.08
N SER A 76 31.71 -9.58 -29.26
CA SER A 76 31.35 -10.91 -29.77
C SER A 76 29.86 -11.04 -30.13
N THR A 77 29.49 -12.04 -30.92
CA THR A 77 28.10 -12.51 -31.02
C THR A 77 27.99 -13.92 -30.49
N VAL A 78 27.06 -14.17 -29.56
CA VAL A 78 26.82 -15.50 -29.01
C VAL A 78 25.37 -15.92 -29.29
N ASP A 79 25.21 -16.86 -30.21
CA ASP A 79 23.92 -17.47 -30.57
C ASP A 79 23.92 -18.94 -30.11
N ILE A 80 22.97 -19.29 -29.23
CA ILE A 80 22.74 -20.66 -28.76
C ILE A 80 21.24 -20.94 -28.79
N HIS A 81 20.80 -21.82 -29.69
CA HIS A 81 19.39 -22.11 -29.93
C HIS A 81 19.14 -23.62 -30.01
N GLY A 82 18.64 -24.17 -28.90
CA GLY A 82 18.13 -25.52 -28.79
C GLY A 82 16.68 -25.66 -29.25
N GLU A 83 16.21 -26.90 -29.28
CA GLU A 83 14.83 -27.26 -29.57
C GLU A 83 13.87 -26.64 -28.54
N LEU A 84 12.71 -26.17 -29.01
CA LEU A 84 11.71 -25.54 -28.15
C LEU A 84 10.66 -26.53 -27.66
N PHE A 85 10.42 -26.48 -26.36
CA PHE A 85 9.32 -27.16 -25.70
C PHE A 85 8.38 -26.10 -25.12
N ILE A 86 7.13 -26.10 -25.58
CA ILE A 86 6.18 -25.02 -25.32
C ILE A 86 4.88 -25.61 -24.75
N PRO A 87 4.32 -25.02 -23.68
CA PRO A 87 4.98 -24.05 -22.80
C PRO A 87 6.14 -24.71 -22.02
N THR A 88 7.04 -23.91 -21.45
CA THR A 88 8.18 -24.42 -20.64
C THR A 88 7.74 -24.85 -19.24
N TRP A 89 6.58 -24.38 -18.80
CA TRP A 89 5.87 -24.85 -17.62
C TRP A 89 4.36 -24.59 -17.82
N THR A 90 3.54 -25.34 -17.11
CA THR A 90 2.08 -25.18 -17.10
C THR A 90 1.57 -25.49 -15.69
N ARG A 91 0.27 -25.64 -15.50
CA ARG A 91 -0.33 -26.00 -14.20
C ARG A 91 -1.13 -27.29 -14.30
N LEU A 92 -1.34 -27.91 -13.15
CA LEU A 92 -2.26 -29.03 -13.01
C LEU A 92 -3.68 -28.62 -13.38
N ALA A 93 -4.39 -29.48 -14.12
CA ALA A 93 -5.82 -29.35 -14.37
C ALA A 93 -6.67 -29.95 -13.24
N GLN A 94 -6.07 -30.82 -12.42
CA GLN A 94 -6.70 -31.43 -11.24
C GLN A 94 -5.63 -31.84 -10.24
N THR A 95 -6.00 -31.94 -8.96
CA THR A 95 -5.12 -32.42 -7.88
C THR A 95 -4.49 -33.77 -8.21
N ALA A 96 -3.17 -33.84 -8.15
CA ALA A 96 -2.39 -35.06 -8.27
C ALA A 96 -2.18 -35.69 -6.90
N ARG A 97 -2.62 -36.93 -6.72
CA ARG A 97 -2.56 -37.63 -5.43
C ARG A 97 -1.26 -38.42 -5.26
N PRO A 98 -0.80 -38.64 -4.02
CA PRO A 98 0.26 -39.59 -3.73
C PRO A 98 -0.02 -40.96 -4.35
N ASN A 99 1.05 -41.66 -4.73
CA ASN A 99 1.05 -42.95 -5.43
C ASN A 99 0.50 -42.93 -6.88
N SER A 100 0.01 -41.79 -7.39
CA SER A 100 -0.34 -41.65 -8.81
C SER A 100 0.92 -41.69 -9.68
N THR A 101 0.85 -42.33 -10.84
CA THR A 101 1.90 -42.30 -11.86
C THR A 101 1.59 -41.30 -12.98
N TRP A 102 0.58 -40.44 -12.81
CA TRP A 102 0.17 -39.53 -13.87
C TRP A 102 -0.36 -38.20 -13.34
N VAL A 103 -0.35 -37.19 -14.21
CA VAL A 103 -0.94 -35.86 -13.99
C VAL A 103 -1.67 -35.36 -15.24
N THR A 104 -2.65 -34.48 -15.06
CA THR A 104 -3.33 -33.76 -16.15
C THR A 104 -2.95 -32.29 -16.12
N LEU A 105 -2.76 -31.69 -17.29
CA LEU A 105 -2.25 -30.34 -17.50
C LEU A 105 -3.35 -29.41 -18.03
N GLN A 106 -3.32 -28.13 -17.64
CA GLN A 106 -4.24 -27.11 -18.14
C GLN A 106 -4.03 -26.77 -19.61
N GLN A 107 -2.77 -26.80 -20.06
CA GLN A 107 -2.38 -26.49 -21.44
C GLN A 107 -1.74 -27.71 -22.09
N PRO A 108 -1.96 -27.93 -23.40
CA PRO A 108 -1.26 -28.98 -24.13
C PRO A 108 0.24 -28.67 -24.23
N VAL A 109 1.06 -29.71 -24.15
CA VAL A 109 2.53 -29.62 -24.26
C VAL A 109 3.05 -30.46 -25.42
N ASN A 110 4.20 -30.09 -25.96
CA ASN A 110 4.96 -30.89 -26.94
C ASN A 110 6.16 -31.63 -26.30
N TRP A 111 6.11 -31.86 -24.99
CA TRP A 111 7.14 -32.56 -24.22
C TRP A 111 7.25 -34.04 -24.65
N ARG A 112 8.33 -34.71 -24.27
CA ARG A 112 8.68 -36.06 -24.75
C ARG A 112 8.99 -37.02 -23.60
N PRO A 113 8.77 -38.34 -23.82
CA PRO A 113 9.31 -39.38 -22.97
C PRO A 113 10.80 -39.21 -22.69
N GLY A 114 11.22 -39.53 -21.48
CA GLY A 114 12.60 -39.41 -21.00
C GLY A 114 12.97 -38.04 -20.42
N GLN A 115 12.20 -36.98 -20.70
CA GLN A 115 12.45 -35.65 -20.14
C GLN A 115 12.09 -35.56 -18.65
N LEU A 116 12.76 -34.65 -17.94
CA LEU A 116 12.54 -34.37 -16.53
C LEU A 116 11.59 -33.18 -16.35
N VAL A 117 10.64 -33.34 -15.43
CA VAL A 117 9.75 -32.28 -14.96
C VAL A 117 9.85 -32.13 -13.46
N ALA A 118 9.74 -30.90 -12.96
CA ALA A 118 9.56 -30.60 -11.55
C ALA A 118 8.09 -30.35 -11.23
N LEU A 119 7.66 -30.81 -10.06
CA LEU A 119 6.38 -30.52 -9.43
C LEU A 119 6.68 -29.82 -8.10
N PRO A 120 6.43 -28.51 -7.98
CA PRO A 120 6.65 -27.76 -6.75
C PRO A 120 5.70 -28.20 -5.62
N THR A 121 6.07 -27.88 -4.39
CA THR A 121 5.29 -28.22 -3.19
C THR A 121 3.91 -27.55 -3.17
N SER A 122 2.99 -28.14 -2.43
CA SER A 122 1.68 -27.55 -2.05
C SER A 122 1.60 -27.23 -0.56
N LEU A 123 2.76 -26.97 0.07
CA LEU A 123 2.90 -26.61 1.49
C LEU A 123 3.44 -25.19 1.65
N TRP A 124 3.20 -24.55 2.80
CA TRP A 124 3.70 -23.20 3.09
C TRP A 124 5.23 -23.12 3.23
N LYS A 125 5.86 -24.03 3.98
CA LYS A 125 7.30 -23.96 4.33
C LYS A 125 8.13 -24.95 3.52
N ASP A 126 8.42 -24.61 2.26
CA ASP A 126 9.07 -25.52 1.31
C ASP A 126 10.49 -25.94 1.72
N GLU A 127 11.27 -25.00 2.27
CA GLU A 127 12.63 -25.23 2.76
C GLU A 127 12.67 -26.19 3.97
N CYS A 128 11.61 -26.17 4.79
CA CYS A 128 11.54 -26.95 6.03
C CYS A 128 11.10 -28.38 5.80
N ARG A 129 10.17 -28.55 4.86
CA ARG A 129 9.54 -29.82 4.53
C ARG A 129 9.45 -29.90 3.02
N ASN A 130 10.57 -30.32 2.42
CA ASN A 130 10.64 -30.48 0.98
C ASN A 130 9.67 -31.58 0.52
N GLN A 131 8.60 -31.15 -0.15
CA GLN A 131 7.67 -32.00 -0.91
C GLN A 131 7.71 -31.69 -2.42
N ASN A 132 8.75 -30.99 -2.87
CA ASN A 132 8.95 -30.80 -4.29
C ASN A 132 9.48 -32.11 -4.90
N GLU A 133 9.01 -32.48 -6.09
CA GLU A 133 9.40 -33.72 -6.77
C GLU A 133 9.96 -33.45 -8.16
N VAL A 134 10.95 -34.24 -8.59
CA VAL A 134 11.40 -34.30 -9.98
C VAL A 134 11.04 -35.68 -10.53
N LYS A 135 10.29 -35.72 -11.62
CA LYS A 135 9.83 -36.95 -12.28
C LYS A 135 10.32 -37.02 -13.72
N GLN A 136 10.56 -38.23 -14.18
CA GLN A 136 10.83 -38.50 -15.59
C GLN A 136 9.54 -38.89 -16.30
N ILE A 137 9.27 -38.27 -17.45
CA ILE A 137 8.13 -38.57 -18.30
C ILE A 137 8.31 -39.96 -18.92
N ALA A 138 7.35 -40.86 -18.67
CA ALA A 138 7.25 -42.14 -19.37
C ALA A 138 6.48 -41.99 -20.69
N ASN A 139 5.37 -41.24 -20.70
CA ASN A 139 4.58 -40.99 -21.91
C ASN A 139 3.82 -39.66 -21.82
N VAL A 140 3.49 -39.09 -22.98
CA VAL A 140 2.62 -37.92 -23.14
C VAL A 140 1.39 -38.33 -23.96
N SER A 141 0.20 -37.92 -23.57
CA SER A 141 -1.03 -38.18 -24.34
C SER A 141 -0.99 -37.49 -25.71
N ALA A 142 -1.77 -38.01 -26.67
CA ALA A 142 -1.81 -37.48 -28.03
C ALA A 142 -2.26 -36.00 -28.11
N ASP A 143 -3.08 -35.54 -27.16
CA ASP A 143 -3.53 -34.15 -27.03
C ASP A 143 -2.56 -33.26 -26.24
N GLY A 144 -1.46 -33.83 -25.73
CA GLY A 144 -0.47 -33.11 -24.93
C GLY A 144 -0.93 -32.71 -23.52
N ARG A 145 -2.08 -33.20 -23.03
CA ARG A 145 -2.66 -32.74 -21.75
C ARG A 145 -2.47 -33.71 -20.58
N SER A 146 -1.88 -34.88 -20.78
CA SER A 146 -1.60 -35.84 -19.71
C SER A 146 -0.17 -36.36 -19.79
N LEU A 147 0.48 -36.45 -18.64
CA LEU A 147 1.81 -37.03 -18.49
C LEU A 147 1.71 -38.28 -17.62
N ASN A 148 2.34 -39.36 -18.07
CA ASN A 148 2.65 -40.51 -17.23
C ASN A 148 4.13 -40.43 -16.82
N PHE A 149 4.43 -40.82 -15.59
CA PHE A 149 5.77 -40.83 -15.01
C PHE A 149 6.30 -42.25 -14.87
N THR A 150 7.63 -42.38 -14.87
CA THR A 150 8.33 -43.66 -14.65
C THR A 150 8.25 -44.14 -13.20
N THR A 151 7.99 -43.23 -12.26
CA THR A 151 7.83 -43.51 -10.82
C THR A 151 6.59 -42.78 -10.29
N PRO A 152 5.89 -43.36 -9.30
CA PRO A 152 4.73 -42.70 -8.69
C PRO A 152 5.13 -41.43 -7.92
N LEU A 153 4.21 -40.47 -7.84
CA LEU A 153 4.28 -39.30 -6.96
C LEU A 153 4.29 -39.75 -5.50
N GLN A 154 5.06 -39.06 -4.67
CA GLN A 154 5.12 -39.31 -3.22
C GLN A 154 4.18 -38.38 -2.45
N PHE A 155 3.94 -37.18 -2.98
CA PHE A 155 3.17 -36.14 -2.30
C PHE A 155 1.92 -35.74 -3.08
N LEU A 156 1.06 -35.00 -2.39
CA LEU A 156 -0.10 -34.36 -3.01
C LEU A 156 0.36 -33.05 -3.65
N HIS A 157 0.04 -32.87 -4.93
CA HIS A 157 0.18 -31.58 -5.61
C HIS A 157 -1.21 -31.06 -5.95
N TYR A 158 -1.57 -29.92 -5.38
CA TYR A 158 -2.93 -29.40 -5.41
C TYR A 158 -3.27 -28.77 -6.77
N GLY A 159 -4.46 -29.06 -7.27
CA GLY A 159 -4.99 -28.53 -8.52
C GLY A 159 -6.48 -28.28 -8.40
N GLY A 160 -6.85 -27.39 -7.48
CA GLY A 160 -8.24 -27.04 -7.18
C GLY A 160 -8.78 -25.91 -8.06
N ALA A 161 -9.93 -25.34 -7.69
CA ALA A 161 -10.53 -24.23 -8.43
C ALA A 161 -9.85 -22.89 -8.11
N GLU A 162 -9.36 -22.76 -6.87
CA GLU A 162 -8.75 -21.58 -6.28
C GLU A 162 -7.36 -21.29 -6.88
N TYR A 163 -6.51 -22.32 -6.89
CA TYR A 163 -5.15 -22.29 -7.41
C TYR A 163 -4.66 -23.70 -7.77
N GLN A 164 -3.62 -23.76 -8.59
CA GLN A 164 -3.06 -25.03 -9.08
C GLN A 164 -1.54 -24.97 -9.10
N THR A 165 -0.92 -26.06 -8.64
CA THR A 165 0.53 -26.26 -8.67
C THR A 165 1.05 -26.33 -10.10
N GLU A 166 2.22 -25.75 -10.30
CA GLU A 166 2.95 -25.77 -11.56
C GLU A 166 3.51 -27.16 -11.89
N VAL A 167 3.67 -27.44 -13.19
CA VAL A 167 4.44 -28.57 -13.73
C VAL A 167 5.47 -27.96 -14.68
N VAL A 168 6.75 -28.21 -14.40
CA VAL A 168 7.85 -27.39 -14.94
C VAL A 168 8.83 -28.26 -15.71
N LEU A 169 9.03 -28.02 -17.00
CA LEU A 169 9.97 -28.81 -17.79
C LEU A 169 11.42 -28.35 -17.54
N LEU A 170 12.27 -29.29 -17.11
CA LEU A 170 13.69 -29.03 -16.87
C LEU A 170 14.57 -29.38 -18.07
N SER A 171 14.25 -30.44 -18.81
CA SER A 171 15.10 -30.92 -19.91
C SER A 171 15.11 -29.97 -21.13
N ARG A 172 16.27 -29.84 -21.78
CA ARG A 172 16.50 -29.12 -23.04
C ARG A 172 17.47 -29.91 -23.93
N SER A 173 17.54 -29.61 -25.23
CA SER A 173 18.44 -30.33 -26.16
C SER A 173 19.92 -29.98 -25.98
N ILE A 174 20.20 -28.74 -25.53
CA ILE A 174 21.55 -28.26 -25.21
C ILE A 174 21.72 -28.24 -23.68
N LEU A 175 22.74 -28.91 -23.18
CA LEU A 175 23.11 -29.02 -21.78
C LEU A 175 24.46 -28.34 -21.52
N LEU A 176 24.46 -27.36 -20.64
CA LEU A 176 25.65 -26.79 -20.01
C LEU A 176 25.70 -27.31 -18.58
N GLN A 177 26.80 -27.94 -18.16
CA GLN A 177 26.85 -28.55 -16.82
C GLN A 177 28.19 -28.42 -16.11
N GLY A 178 28.14 -28.33 -14.78
CA GLY A 178 29.32 -28.46 -13.94
C GLY A 178 29.79 -29.92 -13.83
N SER A 179 31.11 -30.12 -13.76
CA SER A 179 31.70 -31.45 -13.56
C SER A 179 31.36 -32.02 -12.18
N PRO A 180 31.07 -33.33 -12.07
CA PRO A 180 30.96 -34.00 -10.77
C PRO A 180 32.23 -33.87 -9.90
N GLU A 181 33.40 -33.64 -10.50
CA GLU A 181 34.69 -33.47 -9.81
C GLU A 181 34.68 -32.32 -8.79
N THR A 182 33.90 -31.27 -9.04
CA THR A 182 33.87 -30.05 -8.24
C THR A 182 32.54 -29.83 -7.52
N ALA A 183 31.64 -30.81 -7.58
CA ALA A 183 30.31 -30.75 -7.00
C ALA A 183 30.34 -30.64 -5.46
N ALA A 184 31.29 -31.31 -4.80
CA ALA A 184 31.44 -31.25 -3.34
C ALA A 184 31.81 -29.84 -2.84
N ASN A 185 32.43 -29.04 -3.70
CA ASN A 185 32.81 -27.65 -3.42
C ASN A 185 31.79 -26.65 -4.00
N LEU A 186 30.62 -27.11 -4.43
CA LEU A 186 29.55 -26.28 -5.03
C LEU A 186 30.10 -25.35 -6.14
N THR A 187 31.03 -25.90 -6.93
CA THR A 187 31.76 -25.17 -7.98
C THR A 187 31.40 -25.75 -9.33
N GLY A 188 30.47 -25.11 -10.03
CA GLY A 188 30.01 -25.48 -11.37
C GLY A 188 30.61 -24.62 -12.47
N GLY A 189 30.15 -24.83 -13.70
CA GLY A 189 30.41 -23.91 -14.81
C GLY A 189 29.53 -22.66 -14.75
N HIS A 190 29.85 -21.62 -15.54
CA HIS A 190 29.00 -20.43 -15.73
C HIS A 190 28.96 -19.93 -17.18
N LEU A 191 27.91 -19.20 -17.55
CA LEU A 191 27.81 -18.48 -18.82
C LEU A 191 27.77 -16.98 -18.54
N ARG A 192 28.73 -16.24 -19.10
CA ARG A 192 28.80 -14.77 -18.96
C ARG A 192 28.88 -14.08 -20.31
N ILE A 193 27.92 -13.20 -20.58
CA ILE A 193 27.83 -12.38 -21.79
C ILE A 193 28.16 -10.93 -21.43
N GLU A 194 29.29 -10.44 -21.93
CA GLU A 194 29.73 -9.03 -21.84
C GLU A 194 29.46 -8.27 -23.14
N SER A 195 28.97 -8.96 -24.17
CA SER A 195 28.57 -8.34 -25.43
C SER A 195 27.16 -7.78 -25.34
N LYS A 196 26.89 -6.81 -26.22
CA LYS A 196 25.53 -6.34 -26.49
C LYS A 196 24.69 -7.40 -27.20
N THR A 197 25.29 -8.31 -27.97
CA THR A 197 24.57 -9.27 -28.81
C THR A 197 24.70 -10.69 -28.27
N GLY A 198 23.68 -11.15 -27.54
CA GLY A 198 23.60 -12.52 -27.02
C GLY A 198 22.19 -13.07 -27.08
N ARG A 199 22.03 -14.26 -27.67
CA ARG A 199 20.73 -14.90 -27.90
C ARG A 199 20.80 -16.35 -27.42
N ILE A 200 20.31 -16.59 -26.21
CA ILE A 200 20.42 -17.89 -25.55
C ILE A 200 19.01 -18.45 -25.36
N ARG A 201 18.73 -19.59 -26.00
CA ARG A 201 17.40 -20.19 -25.99
C ARG A 201 17.39 -21.70 -26.05
N GLY A 202 16.52 -22.31 -25.24
CA GLY A 202 16.39 -23.77 -25.21
C GLY A 202 17.63 -24.47 -24.64
N VAL A 203 18.27 -23.88 -23.61
CA VAL A 203 19.48 -24.41 -22.96
C VAL A 203 19.20 -24.79 -21.51
N LEU A 204 19.68 -25.94 -21.06
CA LEU A 204 19.66 -26.35 -19.65
C LEU A 204 21.04 -26.09 -19.01
N GLY A 205 21.07 -25.31 -17.93
CA GLY A 205 22.18 -25.24 -16.99
C GLY A 205 21.98 -26.22 -15.83
N TYR A 206 22.81 -27.25 -15.70
CA TYR A 206 22.73 -28.24 -14.61
C TYR A 206 23.97 -28.18 -13.71
N ARG A 207 23.81 -28.05 -12.38
CA ARG A 207 24.97 -27.92 -11.46
C ARG A 207 25.92 -26.80 -11.88
N MET A 208 25.34 -25.69 -12.32
CA MET A 208 26.06 -24.49 -12.73
C MET A 208 26.06 -23.45 -11.61
N GLY A 209 26.85 -22.39 -11.78
CA GLY A 209 27.12 -21.41 -10.75
C GLY A 209 28.23 -21.85 -9.79
N GLN A 210 28.79 -20.91 -9.02
CA GLN A 210 29.81 -21.20 -8.03
C GLN A 210 29.51 -20.44 -6.75
N GLN A 211 29.20 -21.16 -5.66
CA GLN A 211 28.82 -20.51 -4.41
C GLN A 211 29.99 -19.68 -3.86
N PHE A 212 29.69 -18.43 -3.44
CA PHE A 212 30.67 -17.47 -2.90
C PHE A 212 31.81 -17.08 -3.87
N GLN A 213 31.59 -17.20 -5.17
CA GLN A 213 32.50 -16.68 -6.20
C GLN A 213 31.77 -15.67 -7.09
N MET A 214 31.91 -14.37 -6.77
CA MET A 214 31.19 -13.29 -7.43
C MET A 214 31.29 -13.35 -8.97
N GLY A 215 30.17 -13.17 -9.65
CA GLY A 215 30.06 -13.14 -11.12
C GLY A 215 30.01 -14.49 -11.82
N SER A 216 30.06 -15.61 -11.09
CA SER A 216 30.00 -16.98 -11.64
C SER A 216 28.58 -17.58 -11.51
N TYR A 217 27.65 -17.20 -12.40
CA TYR A 217 26.24 -17.63 -12.38
C TYR A 217 25.85 -18.47 -13.62
N PRO A 218 24.84 -19.36 -13.54
CA PRO A 218 24.47 -20.22 -14.67
C PRO A 218 24.25 -19.46 -15.98
N PHE A 219 23.49 -18.36 -15.95
CA PHE A 219 23.29 -17.45 -17.07
C PHE A 219 23.44 -15.99 -16.59
N HIS A 220 24.37 -15.24 -17.17
CA HIS A 220 24.75 -13.91 -16.68
C HIS A 220 25.01 -12.93 -17.84
N PHE A 221 24.17 -11.90 -17.98
CA PHE A 221 24.52 -10.71 -18.77
C PHE A 221 25.22 -9.70 -17.86
N HIS A 222 26.47 -9.36 -18.18
CA HIS A 222 27.36 -8.62 -17.32
C HIS A 222 27.86 -7.35 -18.00
N MET A 223 27.41 -6.19 -17.50
CA MET A 223 27.85 -4.85 -17.90
C MET A 223 27.74 -4.60 -19.42
N ALA A 224 26.70 -5.14 -20.07
CA ALA A 224 26.48 -4.97 -21.51
C ALA A 224 25.88 -3.59 -21.85
N GLY A 225 25.40 -2.84 -20.86
CA GLY A 225 24.68 -1.59 -21.06
C GLY A 225 23.35 -1.79 -21.77
N GLU A 226 22.97 -0.83 -22.61
CA GLU A 226 21.79 -0.94 -23.47
C GLU A 226 22.00 -2.04 -24.53
N VAL A 227 21.22 -3.13 -24.45
CA VAL A 227 21.24 -4.19 -25.47
C VAL A 227 20.20 -3.93 -26.56
N PRO A 228 20.45 -4.37 -27.81
CA PRO A 228 19.45 -4.31 -28.87
C PRO A 228 18.23 -5.20 -28.54
N PRO A 229 17.05 -4.92 -29.12
CA PRO A 229 15.81 -5.65 -28.83
C PRO A 229 15.85 -7.16 -29.09
N ASP A 230 16.83 -7.63 -29.87
CA ASP A 230 17.01 -9.02 -30.24
C ASP A 230 18.04 -9.77 -29.36
N SER A 231 18.50 -9.17 -28.26
CA SER A 231 19.27 -9.85 -27.21
C SER A 231 18.38 -10.40 -26.12
N TYR A 232 18.56 -11.68 -25.78
CA TYR A 232 17.65 -12.37 -24.87
C TYR A 232 18.21 -13.65 -24.24
N MET A 233 17.59 -14.03 -23.11
CA MET A 233 17.64 -15.36 -22.52
C MET A 233 16.21 -15.91 -22.46
N THR A 234 15.83 -16.84 -23.33
CA THR A 234 14.45 -17.35 -23.38
C THR A 234 14.31 -18.87 -23.41
N ASP A 235 13.27 -19.42 -22.80
CA ASP A 235 12.97 -20.86 -22.82
C ASP A 235 14.12 -21.75 -22.29
N ASN A 236 15.01 -21.20 -21.46
CA ASN A 236 16.10 -21.94 -20.83
C ASN A 236 15.62 -22.62 -19.54
N ALA A 237 16.45 -23.51 -19.01
CA ALA A 237 16.24 -24.11 -17.70
C ALA A 237 17.52 -24.02 -16.86
N VAL A 238 17.36 -23.87 -15.55
CA VAL A 238 18.43 -24.07 -14.55
C VAL A 238 17.93 -25.07 -13.53
N TYR A 239 18.71 -26.11 -13.29
CA TYR A 239 18.39 -27.16 -12.32
C TYR A 239 19.57 -27.48 -11.41
N ALA A 240 19.33 -27.54 -10.10
CA ALA A 240 20.32 -27.82 -9.07
C ALA A 240 21.51 -26.84 -9.14
N SER A 241 21.20 -25.54 -9.12
CA SER A 241 22.22 -24.48 -9.20
C SER A 241 22.96 -24.32 -7.88
N TYR A 242 24.27 -24.12 -7.97
CA TYR A 242 25.11 -23.83 -6.81
C TYR A 242 25.08 -22.36 -6.39
N TRP A 243 24.74 -21.43 -7.29
CA TRP A 243 24.49 -20.04 -6.91
C TRP A 243 23.76 -19.26 -8.02
N ARG A 244 22.56 -18.75 -7.69
CA ARG A 244 21.63 -18.00 -8.56
C ARG A 244 21.20 -18.76 -9.81
N ALA A 245 20.44 -18.15 -10.73
CA ALA A 245 20.10 -18.78 -12.00
C ALA A 245 20.30 -17.84 -13.19
N PHE A 246 19.50 -16.78 -13.28
CA PHE A 246 19.53 -15.79 -14.34
C PHE A 246 19.87 -14.43 -13.75
N THR A 247 21.05 -13.90 -14.10
CA THR A 247 21.56 -12.63 -13.58
C THR A 247 21.59 -11.56 -14.66
N ILE A 248 21.06 -10.39 -14.33
CA ILE A 248 21.16 -9.15 -15.12
C ILE A 248 22.00 -8.16 -14.30
N HIS A 249 23.19 -7.83 -14.79
CA HIS A 249 24.12 -6.93 -14.12
C HIS A 249 24.54 -5.81 -15.06
N GLY A 250 24.31 -4.55 -14.70
CA GLY A 250 24.63 -3.36 -15.51
C GLY A 250 24.12 -3.42 -16.95
N THR A 251 22.96 -4.06 -17.15
CA THR A 251 22.39 -4.36 -18.47
C THR A 251 20.93 -3.90 -18.51
N HIS A 252 20.53 -3.26 -19.61
CA HIS A 252 19.21 -2.64 -19.79
C HIS A 252 18.54 -3.15 -21.06
N ALA A 253 17.21 -3.12 -21.10
CA ALA A 253 16.40 -3.55 -22.25
C ALA A 253 16.52 -5.04 -22.63
N LEU A 254 17.05 -5.90 -21.76
CA LEU A 254 17.19 -7.33 -22.01
C LEU A 254 15.85 -8.07 -21.86
N THR A 255 15.58 -9.02 -22.75
CA THR A 255 14.44 -9.94 -22.60
C THR A 255 14.87 -11.22 -21.89
N VAL A 256 14.26 -11.51 -20.75
CA VAL A 256 14.41 -12.76 -19.98
C VAL A 256 13.04 -13.40 -19.85
N ALA A 257 12.73 -14.39 -20.70
CA ALA A 257 11.36 -14.89 -20.82
C ALA A 257 11.20 -16.42 -20.91
N ASN A 258 10.12 -16.95 -20.36
CA ASN A 258 9.77 -18.38 -20.41
C ASN A 258 10.84 -19.32 -19.82
N ASN A 259 11.74 -18.82 -18.97
CA ASN A 259 12.79 -19.65 -18.38
C ASN A 259 12.28 -20.35 -17.12
N THR A 260 12.88 -21.48 -16.77
CA THR A 260 12.54 -22.24 -15.57
C THR A 260 13.77 -22.42 -14.68
N ALA A 261 13.72 -22.02 -13.42
CA ALA A 261 14.78 -22.22 -12.45
C ALA A 261 14.25 -23.04 -11.27
N PHE A 262 14.87 -24.16 -10.96
CA PHE A 262 14.40 -25.06 -9.90
C PHE A 262 15.57 -25.64 -9.09
N HIS A 263 15.43 -25.69 -7.76
CA HIS A 263 16.49 -26.08 -6.83
C HIS A 263 17.71 -25.16 -6.97
N VAL A 264 17.60 -23.96 -6.39
CA VAL A 264 18.55 -22.85 -6.60
C VAL A 264 19.07 -22.34 -5.27
N ALA A 265 20.39 -22.39 -5.08
CA ALA A 265 21.02 -21.70 -3.95
C ALA A 265 21.13 -20.19 -4.22
N GLY A 266 20.68 -19.34 -3.29
CA GLY A 266 20.55 -17.90 -3.52
C GLY A 266 19.41 -17.54 -4.48
N SER A 267 19.30 -16.26 -4.85
CA SER A 267 18.14 -15.78 -5.63
C SER A 267 18.15 -16.25 -7.09
N ALA A 268 17.00 -16.66 -7.64
CA ALA A 268 16.95 -17.29 -8.97
C ALA A 268 17.04 -16.27 -10.13
N PHE A 269 16.08 -15.35 -10.23
CA PHE A 269 16.12 -14.24 -11.19
C PHE A 269 16.61 -13.00 -10.46
N TYR A 270 17.82 -12.56 -10.78
CA TYR A 270 18.57 -11.63 -9.95
C TYR A 270 19.00 -10.39 -10.74
N ILE A 271 18.48 -9.23 -10.33
CA ILE A 271 18.93 -7.92 -10.79
C ILE A 271 19.95 -7.38 -9.79
N GLU A 272 21.19 -7.11 -10.23
CA GLU A 272 22.34 -7.09 -9.32
C GLU A 272 22.55 -5.79 -8.54
N ASP A 273 22.75 -4.67 -9.21
CA ASP A 273 23.28 -3.46 -8.57
C ASP A 273 22.23 -2.36 -8.33
N GLY A 274 21.04 -2.49 -8.91
CA GLY A 274 19.98 -1.48 -8.85
C GLY A 274 20.04 -0.45 -10.00
N ALA A 275 21.01 -0.57 -10.91
CA ALA A 275 21.11 0.28 -12.09
C ALA A 275 20.30 -0.24 -13.29
N GLU A 276 19.94 -1.52 -13.29
CA GLU A 276 19.34 -2.21 -14.42
C GLU A 276 17.88 -1.78 -14.64
N GLU A 277 17.57 -1.31 -15.85
CA GLU A 277 16.28 -0.69 -16.18
C GLU A 277 15.75 -1.22 -17.51
N ARG A 278 14.42 -1.15 -17.70
CA ARG A 278 13.70 -1.51 -18.93
C ARG A 278 13.88 -2.96 -19.40
N ASN A 279 14.34 -3.85 -18.53
CA ASN A 279 14.38 -5.28 -18.82
C ASN A 279 12.97 -5.87 -18.82
N ARG A 280 12.72 -6.87 -19.67
CA ARG A 280 11.45 -7.59 -19.76
C ARG A 280 11.60 -9.00 -19.18
N ILE A 281 11.11 -9.19 -17.97
CA ILE A 281 11.16 -10.44 -17.21
C ILE A 281 9.76 -11.05 -17.22
N THR A 282 9.50 -12.00 -18.11
CA THR A 282 8.12 -12.49 -18.31
C THR A 282 7.96 -13.99 -18.54
N GLY A 283 6.90 -14.58 -17.99
CA GLY A 283 6.60 -16.00 -18.22
C GLY A 283 7.58 -16.95 -17.56
N ASN A 284 8.42 -16.49 -16.62
CA ASN A 284 9.44 -17.34 -16.00
C ASN A 284 8.88 -18.08 -14.77
N PHE A 285 9.48 -19.21 -14.44
CA PHE A 285 9.20 -19.97 -13.21
C PHE A 285 10.46 -20.04 -12.33
N ALA A 286 10.32 -19.79 -11.02
CA ALA A 286 11.33 -20.05 -10.00
C ALA A 286 10.77 -20.95 -8.90
N GLY A 287 11.48 -22.01 -8.51
CA GLY A 287 11.02 -22.96 -7.50
C GLY A 287 12.13 -23.52 -6.63
N TYR A 288 11.83 -23.77 -5.35
CA TYR A 288 12.75 -24.38 -4.38
C TYR A 288 14.07 -23.59 -4.27
N VAL A 289 13.95 -22.40 -3.68
CA VAL A 289 15.00 -21.38 -3.60
C VAL A 289 15.55 -21.33 -2.18
N HIS A 290 16.87 -21.47 -2.03
CA HIS A 290 17.53 -21.59 -0.73
C HIS A 290 18.20 -20.28 -0.29
N PRO A 291 17.74 -19.64 0.81
CA PRO A 291 18.46 -18.53 1.45
C PRO A 291 19.83 -18.96 1.99
N LEU A 292 20.81 -18.06 1.97
CA LEU A 292 22.19 -18.34 2.37
C LEU A 292 22.55 -17.69 3.71
N GLY A 293 23.48 -18.29 4.46
CA GLY A 293 24.01 -17.69 5.69
C GLY A 293 23.04 -17.69 6.89
N ARG A 294 21.96 -18.49 6.84
CA ARG A 294 21.06 -18.75 7.99
C ARG A 294 21.54 -19.96 8.78
N ALA A 295 21.47 -19.86 10.11
CA ALA A 295 21.76 -21.00 11.00
C ALA A 295 20.62 -22.03 10.99
N ASP A 296 19.38 -21.54 10.97
CA ASP A 296 18.17 -22.34 10.77
C ASP A 296 17.33 -21.65 9.70
N THR A 297 17.10 -22.33 8.58
CA THR A 297 16.30 -21.84 7.46
C THR A 297 14.80 -21.89 7.75
N CYS A 298 14.39 -22.52 8.85
CA CYS A 298 13.00 -22.69 9.26
C CYS A 298 12.55 -21.79 10.40
N ALA A 299 13.49 -21.26 11.17
CA ALA A 299 13.18 -20.35 12.26
C ALA A 299 12.82 -18.97 11.72
N ALA A 300 11.71 -18.41 12.25
CA ALA A 300 11.42 -17.00 12.09
C ALA A 300 12.35 -16.19 13.02
N ASN A 301 12.93 -15.11 12.50
CA ASN A 301 13.77 -14.20 13.31
C ASN A 301 12.97 -13.26 14.23
N GLY A 302 11.67 -13.50 14.42
CA GLY A 302 10.76 -12.61 15.16
C GLY A 302 10.40 -11.34 14.39
N SER A 303 10.20 -10.25 15.12
CA SER A 303 9.75 -8.96 14.58
C SER A 303 10.83 -8.23 13.77
N VAL A 304 10.40 -7.38 12.81
CA VAL A 304 11.30 -6.52 12.02
C VAL A 304 12.24 -5.66 12.88
N PHE A 305 11.80 -5.25 14.06
CA PHE A 305 12.61 -4.44 14.97
C PHE A 305 13.72 -5.24 15.66
N GLY A 306 13.57 -6.56 15.74
CA GLY A 306 14.60 -7.49 16.23
C GLY A 306 15.43 -8.12 15.12
N ALA A 307 15.15 -7.80 13.84
CA ALA A 307 15.88 -8.38 12.72
C ALA A 307 17.36 -7.96 12.74
N PRO A 308 18.30 -8.92 12.62
CA PRO A 308 19.73 -8.61 12.63
C PRO A 308 20.15 -7.84 11.39
N VAL A 309 21.16 -6.99 11.53
CA VAL A 309 21.89 -6.42 10.39
C VAL A 309 22.86 -7.48 9.87
N ILE A 310 22.65 -7.92 8.64
CA ILE A 310 23.50 -8.89 7.95
C ILE A 310 24.58 -8.14 7.21
N ARG A 311 25.84 -8.51 7.43
CA ARG A 311 27.02 -7.87 6.82
C ARG A 311 27.63 -8.80 5.78
N SER A 312 28.14 -8.24 4.69
CA SER A 312 28.93 -8.99 3.71
C SER A 312 30.12 -9.65 4.39
N SER A 313 30.40 -10.89 4.04
CA SER A 313 31.53 -11.67 4.55
C SER A 313 32.09 -12.59 3.47
N ALA A 314 33.20 -13.27 3.75
CA ALA A 314 33.80 -14.24 2.82
C ALA A 314 32.85 -15.40 2.43
N THR A 315 31.85 -15.69 3.25
CA THR A 315 30.86 -16.77 3.04
C THR A 315 29.44 -16.23 2.84
N LEU A 316 29.29 -14.92 2.65
CA LEU A 316 28.03 -14.27 2.28
C LEU A 316 28.37 -12.94 1.60
N LEU A 317 28.86 -13.02 0.36
CA LEU A 317 29.38 -11.85 -0.37
C LEU A 317 28.30 -10.79 -0.61
N GLN A 318 27.08 -11.24 -0.89
CA GLN A 318 25.89 -10.40 -0.99
C GLN A 318 25.01 -10.66 0.25
N PRO A 319 24.99 -9.79 1.27
CA PRO A 319 24.23 -10.03 2.50
C PRO A 319 22.72 -10.20 2.26
N ALA A 320 22.18 -9.66 1.16
CA ALA A 320 20.78 -9.85 0.80
C ALA A 320 20.44 -11.28 0.33
N ASP A 321 21.42 -12.13 -0.02
CA ASP A 321 21.18 -13.58 -0.25
C ASP A 321 20.69 -14.30 1.02
N TRP A 322 20.83 -13.67 2.20
CA TRP A 322 20.18 -14.10 3.43
C TRP A 322 18.65 -14.04 3.37
N ALA A 323 18.11 -13.24 2.46
CA ALA A 323 16.70 -13.16 2.11
C ALA A 323 16.46 -13.55 0.64
N ALA A 324 17.15 -14.58 0.14
CA ALA A 324 17.04 -15.02 -1.25
C ALA A 324 15.58 -15.24 -1.69
N ALA A 325 15.29 -14.85 -2.93
CA ALA A 325 13.96 -14.87 -3.51
C ALA A 325 13.94 -15.52 -4.90
N GLY A 326 12.76 -15.98 -5.33
CA GLY A 326 12.55 -16.40 -6.72
C GLY A 326 12.90 -15.28 -7.69
N PHE A 327 12.40 -14.07 -7.41
CA PHE A 327 12.67 -12.86 -8.16
C PHE A 327 13.21 -11.79 -7.21
N TYR A 328 14.50 -11.49 -7.35
CA TYR A 328 15.22 -10.44 -6.64
C TYR A 328 15.32 -9.21 -7.52
N LEU A 329 14.68 -8.12 -7.08
CA LEU A 329 14.46 -6.91 -7.86
C LEU A 329 15.04 -5.71 -7.10
N SER A 330 16.33 -5.41 -7.34
CA SER A 330 17.02 -4.25 -6.77
C SER A 330 16.61 -2.91 -7.39
N ASN A 331 15.96 -2.93 -8.55
CA ASN A 331 15.33 -1.77 -9.17
C ASN A 331 13.99 -2.18 -9.82
N ALA A 332 12.92 -1.48 -9.44
CA ALA A 332 11.59 -1.80 -9.90
C ALA A 332 11.33 -1.41 -11.36
N TYR A 333 12.10 -0.48 -11.96
CA TYR A 333 11.86 0.10 -13.31
C TYR A 333 12.12 -0.88 -14.48
N ASN A 334 11.44 -2.02 -14.43
CA ASN A 334 11.50 -3.15 -15.33
C ASN A 334 10.07 -3.67 -15.55
N THR A 335 9.86 -4.48 -16.57
CA THR A 335 8.59 -5.15 -16.82
C THR A 335 8.64 -6.56 -16.24
N ILE A 336 7.82 -6.84 -15.21
CA ILE A 336 7.78 -8.13 -14.51
C ILE A 336 6.38 -8.73 -14.67
N GLU A 337 6.19 -9.63 -15.64
CA GLU A 337 4.85 -10.09 -16.02
C GLU A 337 4.70 -11.61 -16.14
N ASN A 338 3.59 -12.17 -15.67
CA ASN A 338 3.24 -13.58 -15.87
C ASN A 338 4.28 -14.59 -15.33
N ASN A 339 5.03 -14.21 -14.28
CA ASN A 339 6.01 -15.10 -13.67
C ASN A 339 5.42 -15.88 -12.49
N ALA A 340 5.94 -17.06 -12.20
CA ALA A 340 5.53 -17.90 -11.08
C ALA A 340 6.70 -18.19 -10.12
N ALA A 341 6.47 -18.08 -8.82
CA ALA A 341 7.47 -18.32 -7.79
C ALA A 341 6.95 -19.28 -6.71
N SER A 342 7.73 -20.32 -6.38
CA SER A 342 7.48 -21.27 -5.30
C SER A 342 8.69 -21.30 -4.37
N GLY A 343 8.52 -20.87 -3.11
CA GLY A 343 9.60 -20.96 -2.13
C GLY A 343 10.48 -19.73 -2.00
N GLY A 344 11.51 -19.87 -1.16
CA GLY A 344 12.44 -18.81 -0.80
C GLY A 344 11.95 -17.94 0.37
N THR A 345 12.72 -16.90 0.70
CA THR A 345 12.28 -15.92 1.71
C THR A 345 11.00 -15.23 1.29
N SER A 346 10.94 -14.87 0.01
CA SER A 346 9.78 -14.35 -0.70
C SER A 346 9.81 -14.89 -2.14
N GLY A 347 8.66 -15.04 -2.78
CA GLY A 347 8.60 -15.29 -4.22
C GLY A 347 9.13 -14.09 -5.01
N PHE A 348 8.68 -12.89 -4.65
CA PHE A 348 9.14 -11.62 -5.21
C PHE A 348 9.64 -10.69 -4.11
N MET A 349 10.84 -10.13 -4.31
CA MET A 349 11.51 -9.25 -3.36
C MET A 349 11.91 -7.97 -4.09
N PHE A 350 11.27 -6.85 -3.75
CA PHE A 350 11.71 -5.51 -4.13
C PHE A 350 12.49 -4.91 -2.98
N LEU A 351 13.78 -4.65 -3.21
CA LEU A 351 14.66 -4.09 -2.19
C LEU A 351 14.70 -2.57 -2.28
N ASN A 352 14.76 -1.93 -1.11
CA ASN A 352 15.03 -0.51 -1.03
C ASN A 352 16.54 -0.28 -1.11
N LEU A 353 16.97 0.36 -2.21
CA LEU A 353 18.34 0.81 -2.41
C LEU A 353 18.32 2.34 -2.51
N PRO A 354 18.89 3.06 -1.53
CA PRO A 354 19.07 4.52 -1.62
C PRO A 354 19.95 4.93 -2.80
N LEU A 355 20.98 4.12 -3.08
CA LEU A 355 21.91 4.26 -4.20
C LEU A 355 22.23 2.87 -4.76
N PRO A 356 22.63 2.76 -6.04
CA PRO A 356 23.15 1.52 -6.58
C PRO A 356 24.34 0.99 -5.78
N ILE A 357 24.58 -0.30 -5.89
CA ILE A 357 25.69 -1.00 -5.23
C ILE A 357 26.68 -1.55 -6.27
N GLY A 358 27.72 -2.24 -5.81
CA GLY A 358 28.60 -3.01 -6.70
C GLY A 358 29.33 -2.14 -7.73
N LEU A 359 29.38 -2.62 -8.98
CA LEU A 359 30.09 -1.95 -10.07
C LEU A 359 29.37 -0.67 -10.54
N ASN A 360 28.06 -0.59 -10.32
CA ASN A 360 27.25 0.57 -10.72
C ASN A 360 27.05 1.60 -9.60
N ARG A 361 27.74 1.45 -8.45
CA ARG A 361 27.61 2.33 -7.28
C ARG A 361 27.70 3.83 -7.57
N ASN A 362 28.45 4.22 -8.59
CA ASN A 362 28.67 5.62 -8.96
C ASN A 362 27.68 6.15 -10.01
N VAL A 363 26.69 5.35 -10.42
CA VAL A 363 25.59 5.80 -11.28
C VAL A 363 24.70 6.73 -10.48
N SER A 364 24.44 7.93 -11.00
CA SER A 364 23.53 8.91 -10.39
C SER A 364 22.08 8.46 -10.59
N LEU A 365 21.62 7.58 -9.71
CA LEU A 365 20.31 6.97 -9.73
C LEU A 365 19.86 6.71 -8.29
N GLU A 366 18.56 6.80 -8.03
CA GLU A 366 17.96 6.45 -6.74
C GLU A 366 16.93 5.33 -6.97
N PRO A 367 17.33 4.05 -6.86
CA PRO A 367 16.45 2.93 -7.20
C PRO A 367 15.13 2.91 -6.39
N TYR A 368 15.15 3.31 -5.12
CA TYR A 368 13.96 3.38 -4.29
C TYR A 368 12.89 4.40 -4.74
N LYS A 369 13.26 5.34 -5.63
CA LYS A 369 12.33 6.29 -6.26
C LYS A 369 11.76 5.78 -7.57
N ARG A 370 12.24 4.65 -8.08
CA ARG A 370 11.80 4.13 -9.38
C ARG A 370 10.50 3.33 -9.24
N PRO A 371 9.42 3.69 -9.96
CA PRO A 371 8.21 2.87 -10.00
C PRO A 371 8.42 1.62 -10.89
N PRO A 372 7.60 0.58 -10.77
CA PRO A 372 7.59 -0.48 -11.76
C PRO A 372 7.09 0.01 -13.12
N LEU A 373 7.69 -0.44 -14.23
CA LEU A 373 7.12 -0.22 -15.57
C LEU A 373 5.83 -1.04 -15.72
N SER A 374 5.85 -2.28 -15.24
CA SER A 374 4.68 -3.14 -15.11
C SER A 374 4.99 -4.26 -14.12
N PHE A 375 4.04 -4.56 -13.26
CA PHE A 375 4.00 -5.79 -12.46
C PHE A 375 2.60 -6.39 -12.58
N ALA A 376 2.44 -7.42 -13.41
CA ALA A 376 1.12 -7.97 -13.73
C ALA A 376 1.11 -9.48 -13.97
N GLY A 377 0.06 -10.19 -13.56
CA GLY A 377 -0.11 -11.62 -13.88
C GLY A 377 0.82 -12.56 -13.10
N ASN A 378 1.54 -12.05 -12.10
CA ASN A 378 2.52 -12.85 -11.36
C ASN A 378 1.84 -13.73 -10.30
N THR A 379 2.45 -14.86 -10.00
CA THR A 379 2.00 -15.77 -8.94
C THR A 379 3.11 -16.13 -7.97
N ALA A 380 2.81 -16.19 -6.66
CA ALA A 380 3.78 -16.61 -5.65
C ALA A 380 3.15 -17.54 -4.62
N HIS A 381 3.90 -18.53 -4.15
CA HIS A 381 3.46 -19.39 -3.05
C HIS A 381 4.59 -20.00 -2.25
N SER A 382 4.21 -20.68 -1.16
CA SER A 382 5.13 -21.48 -0.34
C SER A 382 6.31 -20.68 0.22
N SER A 383 6.10 -19.40 0.53
CA SER A 383 7.13 -18.46 0.99
C SER A 383 6.59 -17.50 2.06
N GLY A 384 7.44 -16.61 2.57
CA GLY A 384 7.00 -15.59 3.54
C GLY A 384 6.79 -16.13 4.96
N TYR A 385 7.75 -16.84 5.53
CA TYR A 385 7.66 -17.36 6.93
C TYR A 385 8.92 -17.12 7.77
N HIS A 386 9.90 -16.41 7.22
CA HIS A 386 11.23 -16.26 7.81
C HIS A 386 11.33 -15.14 8.88
N TRP A 387 10.23 -14.44 9.15
CA TRP A 387 10.03 -13.42 10.20
C TRP A 387 8.52 -13.13 10.35
N ASP A 388 8.10 -12.41 11.39
CA ASP A 388 6.68 -12.32 11.81
C ASP A 388 5.73 -11.76 10.73
N ASN A 389 6.20 -10.81 9.90
CA ASN A 389 5.40 -10.21 8.82
C ASN A 389 5.98 -10.55 7.44
N ALA A 390 6.65 -11.68 7.33
CA ALA A 390 7.23 -12.14 6.07
C ALA A 390 6.15 -12.30 5.00
N ALA A 391 6.49 -11.92 3.77
CA ALA A 391 5.53 -11.94 2.68
C ALA A 391 6.03 -12.72 1.46
N ALA A 392 5.07 -13.27 0.70
CA ALA A 392 5.37 -13.90 -0.59
C ALA A 392 5.75 -12.85 -1.65
N ILE A 393 5.14 -11.66 -1.59
CA ILE A 393 5.57 -10.47 -2.31
C ILE A 393 5.96 -9.42 -1.27
N TYR A 394 7.26 -9.18 -1.15
CA TYR A 394 7.81 -8.25 -0.17
C TYR A 394 8.43 -7.03 -0.86
N CYS A 395 7.96 -5.84 -0.49
CA CYS A 395 8.53 -4.57 -0.90
C CYS A 395 9.06 -3.86 0.34
N GLY A 396 10.37 -3.95 0.56
CA GLY A 396 11.06 -3.38 1.71
C GLY A 396 12.47 -3.94 1.84
N GLY A 397 13.02 -3.90 3.05
CA GLY A 397 14.42 -4.30 3.26
C GLY A 397 15.38 -3.23 2.74
N ASP A 398 16.48 -3.05 3.45
CA ASP A 398 17.44 -1.97 3.19
C ASP A 398 18.78 -2.61 2.85
N LEU A 399 19.26 -2.36 1.63
CA LEU A 399 20.55 -2.84 1.13
C LEU A 399 21.43 -1.63 0.77
N ARG A 400 22.51 -1.45 1.52
CA ARG A 400 23.44 -0.32 1.34
C ARG A 400 24.81 -0.59 1.93
N TYR A 401 25.79 0.20 1.50
CA TYR A 401 27.08 0.25 2.17
C TYR A 401 26.93 0.87 3.57
N ASP A 402 27.64 0.30 4.55
CA ASP A 402 27.70 0.83 5.91
C ASP A 402 28.28 2.26 5.86
N PRO A 403 27.56 3.29 6.34
CA PRO A 403 28.07 4.66 6.33
C PRO A 403 29.37 4.85 7.14
N ALA A 404 29.68 3.95 8.07
CA ALA A 404 30.87 4.06 8.92
C ALA A 404 32.18 3.78 8.15
N ASP A 405 32.17 2.85 7.19
CA ASP A 405 33.35 2.48 6.41
C ASP A 405 33.18 2.68 4.90
N ASN A 406 31.93 2.88 4.46
CA ASN A 406 31.53 3.07 3.07
C ASN A 406 32.01 1.93 2.14
N ALA A 407 32.25 0.74 2.69
CA ALA A 407 32.89 -0.39 2.02
C ALA A 407 32.18 -1.73 2.31
N THR A 408 31.73 -1.96 3.53
CA THR A 408 30.99 -3.17 3.91
C THR A 408 29.55 -3.07 3.43
N LEU A 409 29.09 -4.05 2.66
CA LEU A 409 27.69 -4.10 2.24
C LEU A 409 26.85 -4.66 3.39
N THR A 410 25.68 -4.07 3.63
CA THR A 410 24.78 -4.46 4.71
C THR A 410 23.36 -4.66 4.19
N TYR A 411 22.69 -5.70 4.67
CA TYR A 411 21.28 -5.95 4.44
C TYR A 411 20.55 -6.04 5.77
N LYS A 412 19.41 -5.38 5.87
CA LYS A 412 18.52 -5.51 7.03
C LYS A 412 17.09 -5.63 6.52
N ILE A 413 16.33 -6.57 7.09
CA ILE A 413 14.87 -6.50 6.97
C ILE A 413 14.44 -5.26 7.73
N ASP A 414 13.86 -4.30 7.03
CA ASP A 414 13.46 -3.03 7.62
C ASP A 414 12.18 -2.49 6.95
N ARG A 415 11.49 -1.58 7.65
CA ARG A 415 10.37 -0.80 7.14
C ARG A 415 10.86 0.36 6.26
N SER A 416 11.79 0.09 5.35
CA SER A 416 12.35 1.09 4.44
C SER A 416 11.29 1.54 3.45
N THR A 417 11.00 2.84 3.40
CA THR A 417 9.91 3.40 2.59
C THR A 417 10.33 3.62 1.14
N PHE A 418 9.59 3.03 0.20
CA PHE A 418 9.65 3.45 -1.20
C PHE A 418 9.02 4.84 -1.37
N ASP A 419 9.60 5.64 -2.27
CA ASP A 419 9.10 6.98 -2.61
C ASP A 419 9.03 7.12 -4.15
N PRO A 420 8.16 6.36 -4.82
CA PRO A 420 8.09 6.34 -6.29
C PRO A 420 7.83 7.75 -6.87
N ARG A 421 8.67 8.16 -7.83
CA ARG A 421 8.62 9.44 -8.57
C ARG A 421 8.60 9.21 -10.07
N ASP A 422 8.08 10.19 -10.82
CA ASP A 422 8.16 10.16 -12.28
C ASP A 422 9.64 10.20 -12.72
N PRO A 423 10.10 9.25 -13.55
CA PRO A 423 11.49 9.17 -14.00
C PRO A 423 11.99 10.40 -14.78
N ASN A 424 11.08 11.14 -15.43
CA ASN A 424 11.38 12.35 -16.20
C ASN A 424 11.23 13.63 -15.38
N ASN A 425 10.52 13.58 -14.25
CA ASN A 425 10.37 14.70 -13.32
C ASN A 425 10.22 14.22 -11.88
N ALA A 426 11.34 14.21 -11.15
CA ALA A 426 11.41 13.72 -9.77
C ALA A 426 10.51 14.49 -8.78
N SER A 427 10.03 15.69 -9.13
CA SER A 427 9.07 16.44 -8.31
C SER A 427 7.65 15.86 -8.35
N ILE A 428 7.33 15.00 -9.33
CA ILE A 428 6.01 14.39 -9.48
C ILE A 428 5.99 13.04 -8.74
N PRO A 429 5.25 12.92 -7.63
CA PRO A 429 5.00 11.63 -7.01
C PRO A 429 4.13 10.76 -7.92
N VAL A 430 4.44 9.46 -8.00
CA VAL A 430 3.65 8.47 -8.74
C VAL A 430 3.35 7.26 -7.84
N LYS A 431 2.56 6.30 -8.34
CA LYS A 431 2.20 5.09 -7.58
C LYS A 431 3.16 3.94 -7.86
N PHE A 432 3.38 3.09 -6.85
CA PHE A 432 3.94 1.76 -7.03
C PHE A 432 2.80 0.77 -7.21
N ILE A 433 2.66 0.18 -8.41
CA ILE A 433 1.44 -0.56 -8.78
C ILE A 433 1.73 -2.05 -9.00
N LEU A 434 0.95 -2.93 -8.38
CA LEU A 434 0.85 -4.36 -8.73
C LEU A 434 -0.54 -4.68 -9.25
N ARG A 435 -0.61 -5.49 -10.32
CA ARG A 435 -1.86 -5.86 -10.97
C ARG A 435 -2.04 -7.36 -11.12
N ASN A 436 -3.29 -7.82 -11.18
CA ASN A 436 -3.66 -9.16 -11.64
C ASN A 436 -2.78 -10.26 -11.05
N THR A 437 -2.53 -10.21 -9.74
CA THR A 437 -1.53 -11.02 -9.05
C THR A 437 -2.22 -11.99 -8.12
N LYS A 438 -1.75 -13.25 -8.08
CA LYS A 438 -2.32 -14.30 -7.25
C LYS A 438 -1.26 -14.87 -6.30
N VAL A 439 -1.59 -14.97 -5.03
CA VAL A 439 -0.71 -15.57 -4.02
C VAL A 439 -1.45 -16.65 -3.25
N TRP A 440 -0.77 -17.74 -2.94
CA TRP A 440 -1.32 -18.76 -2.04
C TRP A 440 -0.27 -19.33 -1.11
N LEU A 441 -0.70 -19.96 -0.01
CA LEU A 441 0.20 -20.63 0.94
C LEU A 441 1.39 -19.73 1.33
N GLY A 442 1.13 -18.44 1.55
CA GLY A 442 2.12 -17.45 1.96
C GLY A 442 2.00 -17.12 3.44
N GLY A 443 2.96 -16.37 3.98
CA GLY A 443 2.70 -15.61 5.20
C GLY A 443 1.72 -14.48 4.88
N PHE A 444 2.22 -13.25 4.90
CA PHE A 444 1.48 -12.15 4.31
C PHE A 444 1.55 -12.33 2.78
N SER A 445 0.43 -12.26 2.07
CA SER A 445 0.50 -12.49 0.64
C SER A 445 1.21 -11.33 -0.08
N VAL A 446 0.93 -10.10 0.34
CA VAL A 446 1.67 -8.89 -0.05
C VAL A 446 1.98 -8.08 1.21
N ALA A 447 3.23 -7.65 1.35
CA ALA A 447 3.64 -6.66 2.34
C ALA A 447 4.46 -5.57 1.67
N SER A 448 4.01 -4.32 1.83
CA SER A 448 4.77 -3.14 1.42
C SER A 448 5.14 -2.26 2.62
N TYR A 449 6.18 -1.47 2.43
CA TYR A 449 6.54 -0.31 3.25
C TYR A 449 6.89 0.84 2.32
N GLY A 450 6.15 1.96 2.38
CA GLY A 450 6.36 3.10 1.48
C GLY A 450 5.05 3.71 1.00
N ASP A 451 5.11 4.92 0.47
CA ASP A 451 3.93 5.70 0.12
C ASP A 451 3.41 5.40 -1.29
N ARG A 452 2.10 5.62 -1.51
CA ARG A 452 1.42 5.53 -2.82
C ARG A 452 1.50 4.15 -3.45
N PHE A 453 1.29 3.12 -2.64
CA PHE A 453 1.30 1.73 -3.08
C PHE A 453 -0.12 1.26 -3.44
N MET A 454 -0.29 0.65 -4.61
CA MET A 454 -1.58 0.20 -5.12
C MET A 454 -1.54 -1.25 -5.58
N VAL A 455 -2.52 -2.03 -5.13
CA VAL A 455 -2.75 -3.42 -5.54
C VAL A 455 -4.13 -3.51 -6.18
N ASP A 456 -4.21 -3.95 -7.44
CA ASP A 456 -5.46 -4.00 -8.22
C ASP A 456 -5.63 -5.34 -8.96
N GLY A 457 -6.77 -6.02 -8.77
CA GLY A 457 -6.98 -7.35 -9.34
C GLY A 457 -6.14 -8.40 -8.61
N PHE A 458 -6.45 -8.63 -7.34
CA PHE A 458 -5.58 -9.43 -6.47
C PHE A 458 -6.29 -10.64 -5.87
N GLU A 459 -5.63 -11.79 -5.89
CA GLU A 459 -6.15 -13.00 -5.26
C GLU A 459 -5.19 -13.49 -4.18
N SER A 460 -5.71 -13.77 -2.99
CA SER A 460 -4.95 -14.39 -1.90
C SER A 460 -5.70 -15.60 -1.35
N HIS A 461 -5.08 -16.77 -1.41
CA HIS A 461 -5.67 -18.02 -0.94
C HIS A 461 -4.80 -18.68 0.13
N ASP A 462 -5.36 -19.00 1.29
CA ASP A 462 -4.60 -19.66 2.37
C ASP A 462 -3.30 -18.90 2.68
N GLY A 463 -3.40 -17.60 2.94
CA GLY A 463 -2.31 -16.81 3.50
C GLY A 463 -2.51 -16.64 4.99
N THR A 464 -1.44 -16.35 5.74
CA THR A 464 -1.61 -15.89 7.12
C THR A 464 -2.23 -14.50 7.17
N MET A 465 -1.94 -13.68 6.16
CA MET A 465 -2.70 -12.46 5.90
C MET A 465 -2.91 -12.19 4.41
N GLY A 466 -4.13 -11.78 4.04
CA GLY A 466 -4.49 -11.45 2.66
C GLY A 466 -3.69 -10.31 2.06
N ALA A 467 -3.63 -9.15 2.71
CA ALA A 467 -2.76 -8.05 2.27
C ALA A 467 -2.37 -7.12 3.43
N ALA A 468 -1.10 -6.70 3.45
CA ALA A 468 -0.59 -5.61 4.27
C ALA A 468 0.04 -4.54 3.37
N VAL A 469 -0.82 -3.75 2.74
CA VAL A 469 -0.39 -2.57 2.00
C VAL A 469 -0.27 -1.41 2.99
N ARG A 470 0.93 -0.91 3.23
CA ARG A 470 1.21 0.20 4.15
C ARG A 470 1.63 1.44 3.37
N GLY A 471 1.46 2.61 3.96
CA GLY A 471 1.88 3.92 3.41
C GLY A 471 0.75 4.94 3.32
N ASP A 472 1.07 6.05 2.66
CA ASP A 472 0.19 7.22 2.57
C ASP A 472 -0.03 7.74 1.12
N PRO A 473 -1.21 7.53 0.50
CA PRO A 473 -2.17 6.47 0.79
C PRO A 473 -1.71 5.11 0.24
N SER A 474 -2.30 4.05 0.79
CA SER A 474 -2.19 2.68 0.32
C SER A 474 -3.55 2.18 -0.17
N GLU A 475 -3.54 1.40 -1.25
CA GLU A 475 -4.75 1.08 -2.01
C GLU A 475 -4.84 -0.41 -2.34
N LEU A 476 -6.01 -1.01 -2.11
CA LEU A 476 -6.35 -2.38 -2.49
C LEU A 476 -7.70 -2.41 -3.23
N TYR A 477 -7.70 -2.87 -4.48
CA TYR A 477 -8.90 -2.92 -5.32
C TYR A 477 -9.10 -4.27 -5.97
N ASN A 478 -10.37 -4.59 -6.23
CA ASN A 478 -10.79 -5.73 -7.03
C ASN A 478 -10.09 -7.01 -6.55
N ALA A 479 -10.26 -7.33 -5.26
CA ALA A 479 -9.53 -8.41 -4.61
C ALA A 479 -10.43 -9.55 -4.13
N ASP A 480 -9.92 -10.78 -4.19
CA ASP A 480 -10.54 -12.00 -3.68
C ASP A 480 -9.62 -12.62 -2.62
N LEU A 481 -10.06 -12.61 -1.37
CA LEU A 481 -9.30 -13.04 -0.21
C LEU A 481 -9.96 -14.28 0.40
N ASN A 482 -9.50 -15.46 0.01
CA ASN A 482 -10.00 -16.73 0.52
C ASN A 482 -9.09 -17.28 1.61
N MET A 483 -9.57 -17.26 2.85
CA MET A 483 -8.73 -17.66 3.98
C MET A 483 -8.66 -19.17 4.15
N ASN A 484 -9.68 -19.93 3.76
CA ASN A 484 -9.71 -21.38 3.91
C ASN A 484 -10.23 -22.06 2.64
N SER A 485 -9.31 -22.45 1.75
CA SER A 485 -9.59 -23.27 0.56
C SER A 485 -9.75 -24.76 0.89
N ALA A 486 -10.08 -25.56 -0.12
CA ALA A 486 -10.07 -27.02 0.03
C ALA A 486 -8.68 -27.60 0.33
N ASN A 487 -7.59 -26.96 -0.13
CA ASN A 487 -6.24 -27.40 0.22
C ASN A 487 -5.93 -27.14 1.70
N ALA A 488 -6.34 -25.99 2.24
CA ALA A 488 -6.16 -25.70 3.65
C ALA A 488 -6.81 -26.76 4.56
N ALA A 489 -8.04 -27.16 4.24
CA ALA A 489 -8.70 -28.24 4.97
C ALA A 489 -7.91 -29.56 4.93
N TRP A 490 -7.33 -29.89 3.77
CA TRP A 490 -6.45 -31.05 3.65
C TRP A 490 -5.17 -30.90 4.49
N LEU A 491 -4.53 -29.73 4.48
CA LEU A 491 -3.33 -29.44 5.28
C LEU A 491 -3.61 -29.58 6.77
N THR A 492 -4.70 -29.01 7.27
CA THR A 492 -5.10 -29.13 8.69
C THR A 492 -5.31 -30.59 9.10
N ALA A 493 -5.84 -31.43 8.21
CA ALA A 493 -6.11 -32.83 8.51
C ALA A 493 -4.89 -33.76 8.40
N ASN A 494 -3.87 -33.40 7.61
CA ASN A 494 -2.80 -34.33 7.23
C ASN A 494 -1.38 -33.85 7.55
N MET A 495 -1.18 -32.56 7.86
CA MET A 495 0.14 -31.97 8.08
C MET A 495 0.33 -31.51 9.54
N PRO A 496 1.56 -31.49 10.06
CA PRO A 496 1.86 -30.94 11.39
C PRO A 496 1.56 -29.44 11.54
N ASN A 497 1.23 -29.01 12.76
CA ASN A 497 0.78 -27.64 13.08
C ASN A 497 1.76 -26.54 12.68
N ASP A 498 3.07 -26.80 12.66
CA ASP A 498 4.11 -25.83 12.27
C ASP A 498 4.10 -25.49 10.76
N LEU A 499 3.42 -26.32 9.97
CA LEU A 499 3.20 -26.15 8.53
C LEU A 499 1.77 -25.70 8.22
N GLN A 500 0.89 -25.79 9.20
CA GLN A 500 -0.42 -25.17 9.16
C GLN A 500 -0.23 -23.68 9.47
N GLN A 501 -0.86 -22.82 8.68
CA GLN A 501 -0.91 -21.39 8.99
C GLN A 501 -1.90 -21.20 10.14
N GLY A 502 -1.39 -21.18 11.37
CA GLY A 502 -2.23 -21.13 12.58
C GLY A 502 -2.96 -19.81 12.83
N TYR A 503 -2.70 -18.76 12.03
CA TYR A 503 -3.45 -17.50 12.07
C TYR A 503 -3.78 -17.06 10.65
N ARG A 504 -5.01 -16.57 10.43
CA ARG A 504 -5.52 -16.19 9.11
C ARG A 504 -6.39 -14.93 9.20
N PHE A 505 -5.89 -13.86 8.61
CA PHE A 505 -6.58 -12.57 8.56
C PHE A 505 -6.76 -12.13 7.11
N ALA A 506 -7.93 -11.69 6.67
CA ALA A 506 -8.02 -11.15 5.31
C ALA A 506 -7.35 -9.77 5.24
N LEU A 507 -7.77 -8.84 6.11
CA LEU A 507 -7.22 -7.48 6.18
C LEU A 507 -6.84 -7.10 7.61
N GLN A 508 -5.74 -6.35 7.74
CA GLN A 508 -5.35 -5.68 8.97
C GLN A 508 -5.23 -4.18 8.74
N TRP A 509 -5.90 -3.42 9.59
CA TRP A 509 -5.74 -1.97 9.61
C TRP A 509 -4.58 -1.62 10.53
N TYR A 510 -3.59 -0.93 9.96
CA TYR A 510 -2.26 -0.77 10.55
C TYR A 510 -2.11 0.56 11.33
N ASP A 511 -0.92 0.82 11.90
CA ASP A 511 -0.64 1.88 12.89
C ASP A 511 -0.68 3.32 12.32
N THR A 512 -0.23 4.26 13.14
CA THR A 512 0.18 5.62 12.80
C THR A 512 0.74 5.78 11.38
N TRP A 513 0.32 6.84 10.70
CA TRP A 513 0.82 7.30 9.40
C TRP A 513 0.32 6.51 8.18
N MET A 514 -0.57 5.54 8.37
CA MET A 514 -1.14 4.75 7.28
C MET A 514 -2.53 5.26 6.89
N ARG A 515 -2.77 5.51 5.59
CA ARG A 515 -4.12 5.66 5.00
C ARG A 515 -4.37 4.43 4.16
N HIS A 516 -5.39 3.64 4.46
CA HIS A 516 -5.78 2.54 3.57
C HIS A 516 -7.15 2.78 2.93
N LEU A 517 -7.19 2.55 1.62
CA LEU A 517 -8.38 2.61 0.79
C LEU A 517 -8.60 1.21 0.22
N THR A 518 -9.76 0.61 0.50
CA THR A 518 -10.06 -0.76 0.07
C THR A 518 -11.42 -0.81 -0.62
N ALA A 519 -11.46 -1.17 -1.91
CA ALA A 519 -12.74 -1.27 -2.61
C ALA A 519 -12.90 -2.54 -3.45
N ASN A 520 -14.15 -3.01 -3.56
CA ASN A 520 -14.52 -4.19 -4.34
C ASN A 520 -13.71 -5.42 -3.91
N VAL A 521 -13.79 -5.76 -2.63
CA VAL A 521 -13.06 -6.90 -2.06
C VAL A 521 -14.04 -7.95 -1.56
N THR A 522 -13.87 -9.19 -2.03
CA THR A 522 -14.61 -10.34 -1.51
C THR A 522 -13.73 -11.12 -0.54
N ILE A 523 -14.26 -11.42 0.64
CA ILE A 523 -13.58 -12.19 1.68
C ILE A 523 -14.33 -13.50 1.90
N HIS A 524 -13.63 -14.62 1.73
CA HIS A 524 -14.22 -15.96 1.75
C HIS A 524 -13.75 -16.79 2.95
N ASN A 525 -14.64 -17.67 3.40
CA ASN A 525 -14.33 -18.84 4.22
C ASN A 525 -13.56 -18.49 5.49
N VAL A 526 -14.06 -17.55 6.29
CA VAL A 526 -13.47 -17.21 7.58
C VAL A 526 -14.35 -17.75 8.71
N LEU A 527 -13.91 -18.86 9.31
CA LEU A 527 -14.66 -19.57 10.34
C LEU A 527 -14.08 -19.26 11.72
N TYR A 528 -14.94 -18.89 12.66
CA TYR A 528 -14.56 -18.60 14.03
C TYR A 528 -14.13 -19.90 14.74
N SER A 529 -12.98 -19.85 15.42
CA SER A 529 -12.42 -20.93 16.22
C SER A 529 -12.11 -20.40 17.63
N THR A 530 -12.52 -21.14 18.67
CA THR A 530 -12.25 -20.81 20.09
C THR A 530 -10.97 -21.46 20.62
N THR A 531 -10.45 -22.44 19.91
CA THR A 531 -9.33 -23.31 20.32
C THR A 531 -7.98 -22.88 19.76
N GLU A 532 -7.96 -22.03 18.73
CA GLU A 532 -6.72 -21.47 18.20
C GLU A 532 -6.34 -20.24 19.02
N TRP A 533 -5.10 -20.21 19.50
CA TRP A 533 -4.56 -19.11 20.28
C TRP A 533 -4.27 -17.85 19.44
N LEU A 534 -4.75 -17.78 18.18
CA LEU A 534 -4.86 -16.57 17.36
C LEU A 534 -6.11 -16.61 16.47
N THR A 535 -6.84 -15.49 16.46
CA THR A 535 -8.17 -15.30 15.86
C THR A 535 -8.16 -15.50 14.33
N GLN A 536 -9.13 -16.20 13.75
CA GLN A 536 -9.44 -16.02 12.32
C GLN A 536 -10.37 -14.83 12.18
N ALA A 537 -10.04 -13.86 11.33
CA ALA A 537 -10.90 -12.71 11.12
C ALA A 537 -10.85 -12.16 9.68
N ALA A 538 -12.00 -11.72 9.17
CA ALA A 538 -12.04 -10.97 7.92
C ALA A 538 -11.31 -9.63 8.10
N LEU A 539 -11.48 -8.98 9.24
CA LEU A 539 -10.79 -7.75 9.58
C LEU A 539 -10.23 -7.84 11.00
N VAL A 540 -8.97 -7.43 11.18
CA VAL A 540 -8.34 -7.32 12.51
C VAL A 540 -7.83 -5.90 12.75
N SER A 541 -8.08 -5.37 13.95
CA SER A 541 -7.51 -4.11 14.41
C SER A 541 -6.16 -4.33 15.07
N MET A 542 -5.23 -3.39 14.93
CA MET A 542 -4.00 -3.39 15.71
C MET A 542 -4.11 -2.51 16.96
N THR A 543 -3.94 -3.09 18.16
CA THR A 543 -4.35 -2.46 19.44
C THR A 543 -3.23 -2.39 20.49
N HIS A 544 -1.97 -2.34 20.07
CA HIS A 544 -0.83 -2.73 20.93
C HIS A 544 -0.12 -1.59 21.70
N SER A 545 -0.36 -0.29 21.42
CA SER A 545 0.39 0.78 22.10
C SER A 545 -0.29 2.15 22.15
N ASP A 546 0.19 3.05 23.02
CA ASP A 546 -0.12 4.49 23.00
C ASP A 546 0.82 5.29 22.08
N GLN A 547 1.98 4.75 21.71
CA GLN A 547 2.90 5.37 20.75
C GLN A 547 2.30 5.37 19.33
N PHE A 548 1.64 4.27 18.97
CA PHE A 548 1.20 3.97 17.62
C PHE A 548 -0.33 4.13 17.43
N LYS A 549 -0.87 5.29 17.84
CA LYS A 549 -2.30 5.65 17.71
C LYS A 549 -2.75 5.93 16.27
N PRO A 550 -3.83 5.33 15.74
CA PRO A 550 -4.37 5.64 14.41
C PRO A 550 -4.50 7.14 14.10
N TYR A 551 -3.67 7.65 13.19
CA TYR A 551 -3.66 9.06 12.76
C TYR A 551 -4.76 9.35 11.72
N HIS A 552 -4.97 8.42 10.78
CA HIS A 552 -5.78 8.64 9.60
C HIS A 552 -7.04 7.78 9.58
N VAL A 553 -8.00 8.17 8.74
CA VAL A 553 -9.17 7.34 8.44
C VAL A 553 -8.75 6.22 7.51
N ALA A 554 -9.22 5.06 7.86
CA ALA A 554 -9.31 3.87 7.05
C ALA A 554 -10.63 3.90 6.26
N SER A 555 -10.69 3.63 4.96
CA SER A 555 -11.99 3.59 4.27
C SER A 555 -12.18 2.39 3.35
N LEU A 556 -13.38 1.83 3.39
CA LEU A 556 -13.76 0.64 2.63
C LEU A 556 -15.10 0.81 1.90
N ARG A 557 -15.26 0.12 0.77
CA ARG A 557 -16.47 0.12 -0.07
C ARG A 557 -16.61 -1.19 -0.83
N GLY A 558 -17.82 -1.65 -1.10
CA GLY A 558 -18.05 -2.84 -1.91
C GLY A 558 -17.43 -4.11 -1.33
N ILE A 559 -17.48 -4.28 0.00
CA ILE A 559 -16.99 -5.48 0.67
C ILE A 559 -18.07 -6.57 0.65
N SER A 560 -17.69 -7.76 0.21
CA SER A 560 -18.57 -8.94 0.19
C SER A 560 -18.01 -10.00 1.14
N LEU A 561 -18.83 -10.45 2.08
CA LEU A 561 -18.48 -11.49 3.07
C LEU A 561 -19.17 -12.80 2.70
N VAL A 562 -18.41 -13.80 2.26
CA VAL A 562 -18.94 -15.09 1.78
C VAL A 562 -18.48 -16.21 2.69
N ASN A 563 -19.43 -16.92 3.31
CA ASN A 563 -19.12 -17.98 4.29
C ASN A 563 -18.20 -17.49 5.43
N VAL A 564 -18.50 -16.30 5.96
CA VAL A 564 -17.82 -15.70 7.12
C VAL A 564 -18.73 -15.79 8.32
N THR A 565 -18.28 -16.46 9.39
CA THR A 565 -19.03 -16.49 10.64
C THR A 565 -19.07 -15.10 11.28
N LYS A 566 -20.20 -14.67 11.87
CA LYS A 566 -20.33 -13.33 12.46
C LYS A 566 -19.21 -13.02 13.46
N ALA A 567 -18.85 -13.97 14.32
CA ALA A 567 -17.79 -13.82 15.31
C ALA A 567 -16.38 -13.61 14.70
N ALA A 568 -16.19 -13.96 13.43
CA ALA A 568 -14.95 -13.76 12.68
C ALA A 568 -14.99 -12.55 11.73
N VAL A 569 -16.07 -11.75 11.70
CA VAL A 569 -16.12 -10.59 10.79
C VAL A 569 -15.09 -9.54 11.19
N LEU A 570 -15.00 -9.22 12.49
CA LEU A 570 -14.07 -8.23 13.00
C LEU A 570 -13.54 -8.63 14.37
N SER A 571 -12.22 -8.65 14.50
CA SER A 571 -11.52 -8.81 15.79
C SER A 571 -10.94 -7.48 16.24
N ASN A 572 -11.52 -6.90 17.29
CA ASN A 572 -11.00 -5.73 17.99
C ASN A 572 -10.87 -6.02 19.48
N ALA A 573 -9.69 -6.52 19.84
CA ALA A 573 -9.39 -6.92 21.21
C ALA A 573 -9.29 -5.68 22.10
N VAL A 574 -10.06 -5.71 23.18
CA VAL A 574 -10.15 -4.62 24.14
C VAL A 574 -8.86 -4.51 24.94
N THR A 575 -8.08 -3.46 24.69
CA THR A 575 -6.82 -3.20 25.40
C THR A 575 -6.75 -1.75 25.88
N ARG A 576 -6.03 -1.52 26.98
CA ARG A 576 -5.82 -0.18 27.55
C ARG A 576 -4.71 0.56 26.81
N THR A 577 -4.94 0.85 25.53
CA THR A 577 -3.98 1.54 24.67
C THR A 577 -4.66 2.60 23.81
N GLY A 578 -3.90 3.59 23.37
CA GLY A 578 -4.36 4.59 22.41
C GLY A 578 -4.68 4.00 21.05
N SER A 579 -3.90 3.00 20.59
CA SER A 579 -4.20 2.28 19.35
C SER A 579 -5.61 1.69 19.37
N TRP A 580 -6.03 1.10 20.50
CA TRP A 580 -7.40 0.60 20.65
C TRP A 580 -8.43 1.73 20.75
N ARG A 581 -8.25 2.68 21.67
CA ARG A 581 -9.23 3.77 21.92
C ARG A 581 -9.58 4.55 20.65
N PHE A 582 -8.60 4.74 19.78
CA PHE A 582 -8.72 5.54 18.57
C PHE A 582 -8.87 4.72 17.28
N TYR A 583 -8.97 3.40 17.38
CA TYR A 583 -9.26 2.54 16.23
C TYR A 583 -10.59 2.90 15.60
N ASN A 584 -10.58 3.12 14.28
CA ASN A 584 -11.76 3.47 13.51
C ASN A 584 -11.55 3.23 12.00
N PHE A 585 -12.65 3.14 11.25
CA PHE A 585 -12.68 3.19 9.78
C PHE A 585 -14.07 3.63 9.27
N LEU A 586 -14.11 4.16 8.06
CA LEU A 586 -15.34 4.49 7.34
C LEU A 586 -15.72 3.36 6.38
N ASP A 587 -16.81 2.67 6.69
CA ASP A 587 -17.54 1.83 5.75
C ASP A 587 -18.39 2.72 4.84
N ALA A 588 -17.85 3.11 3.69
CA ALA A 588 -18.34 4.20 2.85
C ALA A 588 -19.65 3.88 2.12
N ASP A 589 -20.11 2.63 2.12
CA ASP A 589 -21.39 2.21 1.55
C ASP A 589 -22.18 1.25 2.45
N GLY A 590 -21.66 0.93 3.64
CA GLY A 590 -22.30 0.01 4.58
C GLY A 590 -22.19 -1.46 4.16
N SER A 591 -21.36 -1.79 3.17
CA SER A 591 -21.21 -3.14 2.63
C SER A 591 -20.58 -4.10 3.63
N PHE A 592 -19.59 -3.63 4.42
CA PHE A 592 -18.94 -4.45 5.43
C PHE A 592 -19.84 -4.66 6.66
N THR A 593 -20.39 -3.58 7.20
CA THR A 593 -21.25 -3.58 8.38
C THR A 593 -22.64 -4.15 8.12
N GLY A 594 -23.06 -4.18 6.85
CA GLY A 594 -24.39 -4.61 6.42
C GLY A 594 -25.47 -3.55 6.61
N THR A 595 -25.10 -2.31 6.96
CA THR A 595 -26.03 -1.19 7.13
C THR A 595 -26.51 -0.60 5.80
N GLN A 596 -25.79 -0.88 4.71
CA GLN A 596 -26.07 -0.41 3.34
C GLN A 596 -26.10 1.12 3.20
N ARG A 597 -25.40 1.80 4.10
CA ARG A 597 -25.18 3.25 4.08
C ARG A 597 -23.84 3.60 4.72
N PRO A 598 -23.27 4.78 4.40
CA PRO A 598 -22.02 5.22 5.00
C PRO A 598 -22.05 5.15 6.53
N THR A 599 -21.11 4.42 7.11
CA THR A 599 -21.06 4.08 8.54
C THR A 599 -19.64 4.24 9.06
N LEU A 600 -19.46 5.07 10.08
CA LEU A 600 -18.21 5.09 10.84
C LEU A 600 -18.21 3.94 11.84
N VAL A 601 -17.21 3.08 11.76
CA VAL A 601 -16.96 2.01 12.73
C VAL A 601 -15.80 2.42 13.62
N ALA A 602 -15.94 2.27 14.93
CA ALA A 602 -14.90 2.60 15.88
C ALA A 602 -14.95 1.73 17.15
N SER A 603 -13.92 1.80 17.98
CA SER A 603 -13.86 1.04 19.24
C SER A 603 -14.97 1.40 20.22
N TYR A 604 -15.52 0.36 20.86
CA TYR A 604 -16.54 0.44 21.91
C TYR A 604 -16.36 -0.68 22.94
N SER A 605 -16.74 -0.45 24.19
CA SER A 605 -16.81 -1.52 25.18
C SER A 605 -17.89 -1.25 26.21
N SER A 606 -18.59 -2.29 26.66
CA SER A 606 -19.72 -2.17 27.59
C SER A 606 -19.33 -2.09 29.08
N ALA A 607 -18.12 -2.51 29.49
CA ALA A 607 -17.74 -2.60 30.92
C ALA A 607 -16.21 -2.64 31.16
N ASN A 608 -15.45 -1.62 30.75
CA ASN A 608 -13.99 -1.77 30.61
C ASN A 608 -13.13 -0.60 31.15
N SER A 609 -11.95 -0.93 31.69
CA SER A 609 -10.97 -0.04 32.37
C SER A 609 -10.13 0.84 31.44
N THR A 610 -10.59 1.06 30.22
CA THR A 610 -9.89 1.86 29.20
C THR A 610 -10.48 3.26 29.04
N GLY A 611 -11.65 3.50 29.66
CA GLY A 611 -12.30 4.80 29.75
C GLY A 611 -11.81 5.64 30.94
N PRO A 612 -12.28 6.90 31.05
CA PRO A 612 -11.78 7.90 32.00
C PRO A 612 -12.35 7.73 33.42
N CYS A 613 -12.30 6.53 33.99
CA CYS A 613 -12.68 6.33 35.40
C CYS A 613 -11.53 6.68 36.35
N ASP A 614 -11.90 6.94 37.60
CA ASP A 614 -11.01 7.34 38.68
C ASP A 614 -9.83 6.37 38.88
N ALA A 615 -8.60 6.92 38.81
CA ALA A 615 -7.35 6.19 38.99
C ALA A 615 -7.17 5.60 40.40
N SER A 616 -7.99 5.99 41.37
CA SER A 616 -7.97 5.49 42.76
C SER A 616 -8.86 4.27 43.00
N ALA A 617 -9.68 3.85 42.02
CA ALA A 617 -10.63 2.76 42.20
C ALA A 617 -9.96 1.37 42.07
N VAL A 618 -10.06 0.55 43.13
CA VAL A 618 -9.62 -0.86 43.17
C VAL A 618 -10.55 -1.78 42.34
N VAL A 619 -11.71 -1.26 41.89
CA VAL A 619 -12.77 -2.01 41.18
C VAL A 619 -12.68 -1.75 39.67
N PRO A 620 -12.85 -2.77 38.79
CA PRO A 620 -12.93 -2.57 37.35
C PRO A 620 -13.99 -1.52 36.98
N CYS A 621 -13.66 -0.62 36.05
CA CYS A 621 -14.62 0.33 35.48
C CYS A 621 -15.87 -0.41 35.00
N THR A 622 -17.01 -0.14 35.64
CA THR A 622 -18.32 -0.60 35.18
C THR A 622 -18.93 0.31 34.12
N SER A 623 -18.32 1.48 33.87
CA SER A 623 -18.76 2.41 32.83
C SER A 623 -18.33 1.94 31.43
N PRO A 624 -19.20 2.07 30.41
CA PRO A 624 -18.83 1.76 29.04
C PRO A 624 -17.80 2.75 28.48
N PHE A 625 -16.93 2.29 27.58
CA PHE A 625 -16.15 3.15 26.70
C PHE A 625 -17.00 3.49 25.48
N ALA A 626 -17.49 4.73 25.43
CA ALA A 626 -18.41 5.21 24.41
C ALA A 626 -17.95 6.52 23.74
N TRP A 627 -16.65 6.82 23.72
CA TRP A 627 -16.11 8.07 23.16
C TRP A 627 -16.64 8.42 21.77
N TRP A 628 -16.79 7.42 20.90
CA TRP A 628 -17.26 7.58 19.52
C TRP A 628 -18.79 7.71 19.38
N MET A 629 -19.56 7.47 20.45
CA MET A 629 -21.02 7.54 20.46
C MET A 629 -21.51 8.98 20.72
N THR A 630 -21.36 9.85 19.72
CA THR A 630 -21.82 11.26 19.80
C THR A 630 -23.34 11.40 19.66
N ASP A 631 -24.00 10.42 19.07
CA ASP A 631 -25.46 10.38 18.90
C ASP A 631 -25.99 8.94 19.08
N PRO A 632 -26.61 8.64 20.23
CA PRO A 632 -27.13 7.30 20.50
C PRO A 632 -28.20 6.82 19.52
N ASN A 633 -28.93 7.72 18.85
CA ASN A 633 -29.99 7.34 17.92
C ASN A 633 -29.46 6.94 16.54
N ALA A 634 -28.27 7.42 16.18
CA ALA A 634 -27.61 7.12 14.93
C ALA A 634 -26.49 6.07 15.06
N CYS A 635 -26.35 5.44 16.22
CA CYS A 635 -25.30 4.47 16.50
C CYS A 635 -25.86 3.12 16.99
N THR A 636 -25.19 2.03 16.63
CA THR A 636 -25.47 0.67 17.11
C THR A 636 -24.19 -0.06 17.46
N THR A 637 -24.23 -0.93 18.48
CA THR A 637 -23.12 -1.81 18.86
C THR A 637 -23.22 -3.20 18.21
N THR A 638 -24.27 -3.42 17.42
CA THR A 638 -24.59 -4.67 16.74
C THR A 638 -25.09 -4.42 15.31
N PRO A 639 -24.28 -3.80 14.43
CA PRO A 639 -24.68 -3.65 13.04
C PRO A 639 -24.89 -5.04 12.39
N PRO A 640 -25.69 -5.16 11.32
CA PRO A 640 -26.21 -6.45 10.84
C PRO A 640 -25.17 -7.57 10.66
N ASN A 641 -23.99 -7.24 10.14
CA ASN A 641 -22.92 -8.20 9.88
C ASN A 641 -21.95 -8.38 11.06
N VAL A 642 -21.82 -7.40 11.97
CA VAL A 642 -20.80 -7.41 13.03
C VAL A 642 -21.43 -7.63 14.41
N PRO A 643 -21.02 -8.66 15.16
CA PRO A 643 -21.60 -8.96 16.47
C PRO A 643 -21.07 -8.03 17.57
N ALA A 644 -21.79 -7.93 18.69
CA ALA A 644 -21.38 -7.15 19.86
C ALA A 644 -20.01 -7.58 20.42
N THR A 645 -19.65 -8.86 20.28
CA THR A 645 -18.37 -9.42 20.73
C THR A 645 -17.16 -8.84 20.02
N SER A 646 -17.37 -8.13 18.89
CA SER A 646 -16.32 -7.42 18.18
C SER A 646 -15.90 -6.11 18.84
N ASN A 647 -16.57 -5.65 19.91
CA ASN A 647 -16.19 -4.45 20.67
C ASN A 647 -16.07 -3.19 19.78
N ILE A 648 -17.05 -3.01 18.90
CA ILE A 648 -17.15 -1.82 18.04
C ILE A 648 -18.51 -1.15 18.20
N ILE A 649 -18.55 0.10 17.76
CA ILE A 649 -19.75 0.87 17.53
C ILE A 649 -19.76 1.27 16.06
N ALA A 650 -20.94 1.18 15.44
CA ALA A 650 -21.22 1.60 14.09
C ALA A 650 -22.20 2.77 14.15
N CYS A 651 -21.77 3.94 13.69
CA CYS A 651 -22.57 5.17 13.66
C CYS A 651 -22.78 5.62 12.22
N ASP A 652 -23.97 6.10 11.88
CA ASP A 652 -24.22 6.70 10.57
C ASP A 652 -23.21 7.82 10.30
N TRP A 653 -22.59 7.81 9.13
CA TRP A 653 -21.63 8.84 8.77
C TRP A 653 -22.31 9.97 8.00
N TYR A 654 -21.91 11.21 8.30
CA TYR A 654 -22.37 12.39 7.60
C TYR A 654 -21.20 13.34 7.29
N PRO A 655 -21.23 14.11 6.19
CA PRO A 655 -20.16 15.04 5.84
C PRO A 655 -19.82 16.07 6.93
N TRP A 656 -20.79 16.43 7.77
CA TRP A 656 -20.65 17.37 8.90
C TRP A 656 -20.35 16.72 10.25
N ARG A 657 -20.37 15.38 10.33
CA ARG A 657 -20.01 14.57 11.50
C ARG A 657 -19.02 13.51 11.07
N THR A 658 -17.77 13.92 10.96
CA THR A 658 -16.70 13.10 10.39
C THR A 658 -15.49 13.04 11.33
N GLN A 659 -14.57 12.09 11.11
CA GLN A 659 -13.38 11.95 11.94
C GLN A 659 -12.53 13.22 11.89
N ALA A 660 -12.01 13.61 13.05
CA ALA A 660 -10.90 14.53 13.17
C ALA A 660 -9.88 14.07 14.21
N ARG A 661 -8.67 14.59 14.10
CA ARG A 661 -7.58 14.39 15.05
C ARG A 661 -6.90 15.70 15.39
N LEU A 662 -6.74 15.91 16.69
CA LEU A 662 -5.94 17.00 17.25
C LEU A 662 -4.74 16.42 17.97
N ARG A 663 -3.55 17.01 17.74
CA ARG A 663 -2.35 16.73 18.53
C ARG A 663 -2.20 17.81 19.59
N LEU A 664 -2.45 17.42 20.84
CA LEU A 664 -2.39 18.29 22.01
C LEU A 664 -1.00 18.20 22.62
N GLN A 665 -0.24 19.30 22.58
CA GLN A 665 1.15 19.33 23.00
C GLN A 665 1.39 20.44 24.03
N ILE A 666 1.95 20.06 25.18
CA ILE A 666 2.47 20.98 26.17
C ILE A 666 4.00 20.86 26.10
N PRO A 667 4.72 21.94 25.72
CA PRO A 667 6.17 21.90 25.61
C PRO A 667 6.81 21.32 26.88
N THR A 668 7.80 20.44 26.72
CA THR A 668 8.54 19.75 27.81
C THR A 668 7.74 18.76 28.68
N TYR A 669 6.41 18.67 28.54
CA TYR A 669 5.56 17.70 29.25
C TYR A 669 5.15 16.52 28.34
N THR A 670 4.64 16.84 27.15
CA THR A 670 4.26 15.88 26.11
C THR A 670 5.51 15.23 25.50
N LEU A 671 5.45 13.92 25.28
CA LEU A 671 6.51 13.12 24.68
C LEU A 671 6.33 13.10 23.16
N SER A 672 7.42 13.16 22.39
CA SER A 672 7.39 12.84 20.96
C SER A 672 7.24 11.32 20.75
N PRO A 673 6.89 10.84 19.53
CA PRO A 673 6.85 9.42 19.22
C PRO A 673 8.20 8.73 19.48
N ASP A 674 9.31 9.43 19.21
CA ASP A 674 10.67 8.91 19.40
C ASP A 674 11.10 8.91 20.88
N GLN A 675 10.57 9.84 21.67
CA GLN A 675 10.79 9.90 23.13
C GLN A 675 9.89 8.92 23.88
N SER A 676 8.86 8.38 23.21
CA SER A 676 7.92 7.43 23.77
C SER A 676 8.49 6.01 23.66
N SER A 677 8.82 5.37 24.79
CA SER A 677 9.30 3.98 24.80
C SER A 677 8.15 2.99 24.60
N SER A 678 8.44 1.80 24.09
CA SER A 678 7.47 0.68 23.97
C SER A 678 6.83 0.26 25.31
N SER A 679 7.39 0.73 26.44
CA SER A 679 6.87 0.51 27.80
C SER A 679 5.77 1.50 28.24
N ILE A 680 5.33 2.43 27.39
CA ILE A 680 4.19 3.34 27.68
C ILE A 680 2.84 2.60 27.69
N ASN A 681 2.85 1.28 27.53
CA ASN A 681 1.70 0.40 27.69
C ASN A 681 1.12 0.35 29.13
N ASN A 682 1.73 1.03 30.11
CA ASN A 682 1.25 1.06 31.49
C ASN A 682 0.64 2.43 31.85
N VAL A 683 -0.67 2.53 31.63
CA VAL A 683 -1.43 3.78 31.45
C VAL A 683 -1.48 4.69 32.69
N ASN A 684 -1.37 4.19 33.92
CA ASN A 684 -1.47 5.09 35.10
C ASN A 684 -0.30 6.10 35.22
N ALA A 685 0.90 5.77 34.73
CA ALA A 685 2.06 6.64 34.87
C ALA A 685 2.05 7.80 33.85
N TYR A 686 1.43 7.60 32.68
CA TYR A 686 1.53 8.55 31.56
C TYR A 686 0.20 9.23 31.22
N ASP A 687 -0.86 9.04 32.01
CA ASP A 687 -2.13 9.73 31.81
C ASP A 687 -1.99 11.24 32.02
N ALA A 688 -2.33 12.03 31.01
CA ALA A 688 -2.25 13.49 31.03
C ALA A 688 -3.58 14.15 31.39
N GLY A 689 -4.69 13.42 31.24
CA GLY A 689 -6.02 13.88 31.59
C GLY A 689 -7.11 13.23 30.73
N VAL A 690 -8.18 13.97 30.45
CA VAL A 690 -9.38 13.46 29.78
C VAL A 690 -9.86 14.43 28.70
N VAL A 691 -10.34 13.91 27.58
CA VAL A 691 -11.13 14.67 26.61
C VAL A 691 -12.57 14.20 26.66
N ALA A 692 -13.53 15.13 26.79
CA ALA A 692 -14.95 14.85 26.90
C ALA A 692 -15.78 15.66 25.89
N GLN A 693 -16.90 15.08 25.44
CA GLN A 693 -17.88 15.78 24.61
C GLN A 693 -18.74 16.72 25.47
N PHE A 694 -19.11 17.88 24.91
CA PHE A 694 -19.99 18.83 25.59
C PHE A 694 -21.38 18.23 25.86
N GLY A 695 -22.01 18.66 26.96
CA GLY A 695 -23.38 18.34 27.35
C GLY A 695 -23.60 16.96 27.94
N LEU A 696 -22.55 16.16 28.11
CA LEU A 696 -22.64 14.76 28.54
C LEU A 696 -21.77 14.53 29.78
N THR A 697 -22.39 14.38 30.94
CA THR A 697 -21.74 14.24 32.26
C THR A 697 -22.13 12.93 32.97
N GLY A 698 -21.43 12.59 34.06
CA GLY A 698 -21.73 11.43 34.89
C GLY A 698 -21.70 10.11 34.11
N ALA A 699 -22.69 9.24 34.36
CA ALA A 699 -22.83 7.97 33.65
C ALA A 699 -23.08 8.12 32.13
N SER A 700 -23.51 9.30 31.69
CA SER A 700 -23.75 9.61 30.27
C SER A 700 -22.52 10.22 29.58
N ARG A 701 -21.41 10.42 30.30
CA ARG A 701 -20.20 11.03 29.76
C ARG A 701 -19.67 10.29 28.53
N ARG A 702 -19.28 11.04 27.51
CA ARG A 702 -18.57 10.53 26.32
C ARG A 702 -17.17 11.09 26.35
N ALA A 703 -16.25 10.31 26.90
CA ALA A 703 -14.91 10.79 27.16
C ALA A 703 -13.87 9.68 26.98
N THR A 704 -12.64 10.10 26.75
CA THR A 704 -11.47 9.24 26.58
C THR A 704 -10.29 9.81 27.33
N ILE A 705 -9.38 8.94 27.76
CA ILE A 705 -8.13 9.33 28.41
C ILE A 705 -7.16 9.89 27.35
N MET A 706 -6.50 11.00 27.66
CA MET A 706 -5.31 11.46 26.94
C MET A 706 -4.06 11.11 27.73
N THR A 707 -3.03 10.65 27.02
CA THR A 707 -1.72 10.32 27.61
C THR A 707 -0.70 11.41 27.29
N ARG A 708 0.50 11.31 27.87
CA ARG A 708 1.65 12.16 27.55
C ARG A 708 2.16 11.94 26.13
N SER A 709 1.82 10.82 25.48
CA SER A 709 1.98 10.68 24.03
C SER A 709 0.84 11.44 23.34
N GLU A 710 1.18 12.17 22.32
CA GLU A 710 0.33 13.14 21.68
C GLU A 710 -0.81 12.51 20.85
N GLY A 711 -1.86 13.30 20.58
CA GLY A 711 -2.93 12.94 19.66
C GLY A 711 -4.19 12.34 20.29
N VAL A 712 -5.33 12.90 19.91
CA VAL A 712 -6.69 12.41 20.20
C VAL A 712 -7.48 12.41 18.90
N THR A 713 -8.02 11.24 18.53
CA THR A 713 -8.90 11.07 17.37
C THR A 713 -10.34 10.93 17.85
N GLY A 714 -11.28 11.60 17.19
CA GLY A 714 -12.70 11.54 17.52
C GLY A 714 -13.55 12.10 16.38
N LEU A 715 -14.78 12.48 16.70
CA LEU A 715 -15.72 13.06 15.75
C LEU A 715 -15.75 14.60 15.84
N THR A 716 -15.83 15.23 14.66
CA THR A 716 -16.30 16.62 14.50
C THR A 716 -17.81 16.71 14.68
N GLY A 717 -18.33 17.91 14.93
CA GLY A 717 -19.76 18.18 15.09
C GLY A 717 -20.08 19.04 16.32
N ARG A 718 -21.36 19.04 16.72
CA ARG A 718 -21.93 19.99 17.70
C ARG A 718 -21.41 19.86 19.13
N GLY A 719 -20.88 18.69 19.48
CA GLY A 719 -20.20 18.46 20.74
C GLY A 719 -18.79 19.01 20.65
N GLY A 720 -18.54 20.18 21.24
CA GLY A 720 -17.18 20.64 21.44
C GLY A 720 -16.35 19.62 22.22
N TRP A 721 -15.04 19.73 22.12
CA TRP A 721 -14.11 18.89 22.86
C TRP A 721 -13.62 19.65 24.08
N TYR A 722 -14.02 19.19 25.26
CA TYR A 722 -13.52 19.69 26.53
C TYR A 722 -12.28 18.91 26.92
N VAL A 723 -11.13 19.59 26.96
CA VAL A 723 -9.83 19.03 27.32
C VAL A 723 -9.53 19.36 28.78
N HIS A 724 -9.58 18.34 29.62
CA HIS A 724 -9.30 18.40 31.05
C HIS A 724 -7.92 17.85 31.36
N TRP A 725 -6.98 18.72 31.70
CA TRP A 725 -5.64 18.33 32.14
C TRP A 725 -5.62 17.97 33.62
N ALA A 726 -5.05 16.80 33.95
CA ALA A 726 -5.03 16.26 35.31
C ALA A 726 -4.20 17.11 36.28
N LEU A 727 -3.11 17.72 35.79
CA LEU A 727 -2.21 18.56 36.59
C LEU A 727 -2.67 20.02 36.74
N GLY A 728 -3.79 20.40 36.11
CA GLY A 728 -4.34 21.75 36.14
C GLY A 728 -4.20 22.50 34.80
N ALA A 729 -4.33 23.81 34.78
CA ALA A 729 -4.33 24.62 33.56
C ALA A 729 -2.92 24.74 32.94
N PRO A 730 -2.72 24.45 31.65
CA PRO A 730 -1.41 24.57 31.00
C PRO A 730 -1.07 26.03 30.73
N LYS A 731 0.15 26.46 31.07
CA LYS A 731 0.63 27.83 30.82
C LYS A 731 0.87 28.10 29.34
N THR A 732 1.38 27.09 28.63
CA THR A 732 1.51 27.08 27.17
C THR A 732 0.97 25.77 26.63
N LEU A 733 0.14 25.85 25.59
CA LEU A 733 -0.45 24.71 24.90
C LEU A 733 -0.38 24.93 23.39
N GLN A 734 -0.01 23.89 22.65
CA GLN A 734 -0.15 23.83 21.21
C GLN A 734 -1.20 22.79 20.83
N VAL A 735 -2.22 23.22 20.09
CA VAL A 735 -3.25 22.37 19.49
C VAL A 735 -2.95 22.25 18.00
N HIS A 736 -2.25 21.19 17.62
CA HIS A 736 -1.95 20.88 16.23
C HIS A 736 -3.19 20.31 15.54
N VAL A 737 -3.50 20.87 14.37
CA VAL A 737 -4.59 20.44 13.50
C VAL A 737 -4.02 19.38 12.57
N GLU A 738 -4.15 18.10 12.90
CA GLU A 738 -3.61 17.02 12.06
C GLU A 738 -4.61 16.62 10.98
N THR A 739 -5.84 16.32 11.38
CA THR A 739 -6.95 16.06 10.46
C THR A 739 -8.19 16.76 10.97
N VAL A 740 -8.62 17.84 10.32
CA VAL A 740 -9.95 18.44 10.52
C VAL A 740 -10.50 18.68 9.12
N PRO A 741 -11.50 17.92 8.66
CA PRO A 741 -11.99 18.06 7.29
C PRO A 741 -12.48 19.48 7.01
N ARG A 742 -12.12 20.03 5.84
CA ARG A 742 -12.48 21.41 5.49
C ARG A 742 -13.97 21.62 5.53
N GLY A 743 -14.36 22.69 6.23
CA GLY A 743 -15.75 23.10 6.39
C GLY A 743 -16.42 22.52 7.66
N THR A 744 -15.76 21.61 8.36
CA THR A 744 -16.10 21.28 9.75
C THR A 744 -15.16 21.98 10.72
N SER A 745 -15.48 21.90 12.01
CA SER A 745 -14.66 22.47 13.08
C SER A 745 -14.75 21.62 14.35
N ILE A 746 -13.76 21.79 15.22
CA ILE A 746 -13.85 21.36 16.62
C ILE A 746 -13.92 22.61 17.48
N LEU A 747 -15.00 22.75 18.25
CA LEU A 747 -15.05 23.76 19.31
C LEU A 747 -14.21 23.25 20.48
N TYR A 748 -13.03 23.82 20.67
CA TYR A 748 -12.14 23.47 21.75
C TYR A 748 -12.53 24.20 23.03
N ALA A 749 -12.52 23.51 24.17
CA ALA A 749 -12.56 24.14 25.48
C ALA A 749 -11.54 23.55 26.46
N SER A 750 -10.97 24.40 27.32
CA SER A 750 -10.19 23.95 28.49
C SER A 750 -10.33 24.92 29.65
N ARG A 751 -10.14 24.41 30.87
CA ARG A 751 -10.35 25.17 32.11
C ARG A 751 -9.13 25.98 32.51
N TYR A 752 -9.38 27.19 33.01
CA TYR A 752 -8.36 28.10 33.52
C TYR A 752 -8.86 28.86 34.76
N PRO A 753 -7.96 29.32 35.64
CA PRO A 753 -8.36 30.15 36.78
C PRO A 753 -9.05 31.45 36.35
N PRO A 754 -10.00 31.98 37.14
CA PRO A 754 -10.60 33.29 36.89
C PRO A 754 -9.55 34.41 36.76
N GLY A 755 -9.79 35.35 35.85
CA GLY A 755 -8.85 36.46 35.59
C GLY A 755 -7.64 36.09 34.73
N THR A 756 -7.58 34.87 34.17
CA THR A 756 -6.54 34.49 33.21
C THR A 756 -6.66 35.33 31.93
N ALA A 757 -5.52 35.86 31.47
CA ALA A 757 -5.41 36.52 30.18
C ALA A 757 -4.76 35.58 29.15
N PHE A 758 -5.22 35.64 27.90
CA PHE A 758 -4.78 34.73 26.84
C PHE A 758 -4.16 35.48 25.67
N ASN A 759 -3.09 34.91 25.14
CA ASN A 759 -2.61 35.17 23.79
C ASN A 759 -2.79 33.89 22.97
N VAL A 760 -3.76 33.88 22.06
CA VAL A 760 -4.02 32.74 21.18
C VAL A 760 -3.54 33.08 19.77
N THR A 761 -2.57 32.34 19.27
CA THR A 761 -1.98 32.55 17.94
C THR A 761 -2.22 31.34 17.05
N ARG A 762 -2.70 31.57 15.83
CA ARG A 762 -2.74 30.54 14.78
C ARG A 762 -1.43 30.57 14.01
N GLY A 763 -0.68 29.47 14.08
CA GLY A 763 0.63 29.29 13.44
C GLY A 763 0.60 28.31 12.27
N GLY A 764 1.56 28.46 11.37
CA GLY A 764 1.59 27.81 10.07
C GLY A 764 0.72 28.58 9.08
N SER A 765 1.37 29.35 8.21
CA SER A 765 0.72 30.13 7.14
C SER A 765 -0.02 29.23 6.13
N SER A 766 -1.31 29.54 5.89
CA SER A 766 -2.09 28.94 4.81
C SER A 766 -2.16 29.84 3.57
N TRP A 767 -2.35 29.27 2.37
CA TRP A 767 -2.57 30.07 1.16
C TRP A 767 -3.87 30.90 1.23
N LEU A 768 -4.81 30.53 2.12
CA LEU A 768 -6.07 31.23 2.35
C LEU A 768 -6.03 32.21 3.54
N LEU A 769 -5.25 31.92 4.58
CA LEU A 769 -5.17 32.71 5.81
C LEU A 769 -3.74 32.75 6.35
N PRO A 770 -3.17 33.96 6.59
CA PRO A 770 -1.86 34.10 7.21
C PRO A 770 -1.89 33.70 8.69
N GLU A 771 -0.70 33.56 9.25
CA GLU A 771 -0.51 33.48 10.69
C GLU A 771 -1.08 34.74 11.33
N ALA A 772 -1.86 34.56 12.38
CA ALA A 772 -2.59 35.65 13.01
C ALA A 772 -2.87 35.35 14.48
N GLN A 773 -2.86 36.41 15.27
CA GLN A 773 -3.39 36.39 16.63
C GLN A 773 -4.92 36.40 16.56
N LEU A 774 -5.57 35.51 17.31
CA LEU A 774 -7.03 35.51 17.46
C LEU A 774 -7.45 36.68 18.36
N LEU A 775 -8.62 37.23 18.08
CA LEU A 775 -9.22 38.35 18.80
C LEU A 775 -10.09 37.86 19.96
N PRO A 776 -10.14 38.59 21.08
CA PRO A 776 -11.10 38.28 22.14
C PRO A 776 -12.53 38.55 21.63
N ALA A 777 -13.42 37.58 21.85
CA ALA A 777 -14.85 37.70 21.59
C ALA A 777 -15.60 38.22 22.84
N SER A 778 -16.73 38.88 22.64
CA SER A 778 -17.63 39.32 23.73
C SER A 778 -18.56 38.21 24.23
N SER A 779 -18.73 37.14 23.46
CA SER A 779 -19.58 35.99 23.81
C SER A 779 -19.14 34.72 23.10
N LEU A 780 -19.57 33.56 23.63
CA LEU A 780 -19.39 32.27 22.96
C LEU A 780 -20.07 32.27 21.57
N ASP A 781 -21.23 32.90 21.43
CA ASP A 781 -21.94 33.02 20.14
C ASP A 781 -21.10 33.69 19.05
N GLN A 782 -20.22 34.64 19.41
CA GLN A 782 -19.31 35.26 18.44
C GLN A 782 -18.23 34.27 17.96
N VAL A 783 -17.72 33.42 18.85
CA VAL A 783 -16.81 32.32 18.47
C VAL A 783 -17.55 31.32 17.57
N LEU A 784 -18.78 30.94 17.94
CA LEU A 784 -19.65 30.06 17.16
C LEU A 784 -20.04 30.65 15.81
N GLY A 785 -20.17 31.97 15.68
CA GLY A 785 -20.48 32.66 14.44
C GLY A 785 -19.28 32.87 13.51
N SER A 786 -18.05 32.64 13.97
CA SER A 786 -16.84 32.88 13.17
C SER A 786 -16.60 31.75 12.17
N ASP A 787 -16.59 32.09 10.88
CA ASP A 787 -16.26 31.17 9.78
C ASP A 787 -14.75 30.94 9.65
N ALA A 788 -13.95 31.97 9.93
CA ALA A 788 -12.49 31.93 9.82
C ALA A 788 -11.77 31.55 11.14
N GLY A 789 -12.53 31.31 12.22
CA GLY A 789 -11.99 30.96 13.53
C GLY A 789 -11.09 32.04 14.12
N GLU A 790 -11.44 33.32 13.91
CA GLU A 790 -10.59 34.45 14.31
C GLU A 790 -10.81 34.90 15.76
N TYR A 791 -11.76 34.30 16.48
CA TYR A 791 -12.10 34.68 17.85
C TYR A 791 -11.84 33.57 18.87
N PHE A 792 -11.43 33.98 20.07
CA PHE A 792 -11.46 33.16 21.29
C PHE A 792 -12.33 33.83 22.36
N TYR A 793 -12.96 33.07 23.25
CA TYR A 793 -13.80 33.58 24.34
C TYR A 793 -13.44 32.92 25.66
N PHE A 794 -13.33 33.69 26.73
CA PHE A 794 -13.15 33.17 28.08
C PHE A 794 -14.34 33.60 28.94
N ASP A 795 -15.10 32.64 29.47
CA ASP A 795 -16.31 32.92 30.26
C ASP A 795 -16.02 33.19 31.76
N GLY A 796 -14.74 33.19 32.14
CA GLY A 796 -14.29 33.29 33.53
C GLY A 796 -13.84 31.96 34.13
N ALA A 797 -14.13 30.82 33.49
CA ALA A 797 -13.71 29.48 33.90
C ALA A 797 -13.14 28.64 32.74
N LEU A 798 -13.64 28.82 31.53
CA LEU A 798 -13.36 28.03 30.35
C LEU A 798 -12.94 28.91 29.17
N LEU A 799 -11.84 28.55 28.52
CA LEU A 799 -11.39 29.15 27.27
C LEU A 799 -12.01 28.38 26.10
N PHE A 800 -12.64 29.08 25.17
CA PHE A 800 -13.25 28.55 23.94
C PHE A 800 -12.61 29.14 22.70
N PHE A 801 -12.35 28.31 21.69
CA PHE A 801 -12.03 28.76 20.33
C PHE A 801 -12.32 27.65 19.32
N LYS A 802 -12.48 28.01 18.04
CA LYS A 802 -12.68 27.03 16.97
C LYS A 802 -11.35 26.57 16.39
N VAL A 803 -11.22 25.26 16.24
CA VAL A 803 -10.12 24.61 15.53
C VAL A 803 -10.60 24.20 14.15
N LEU A 804 -9.91 24.69 13.12
CA LEU A 804 -10.27 24.59 11.70
C LEU A 804 -9.03 24.22 10.86
N ASP A 805 -9.20 23.45 9.77
CA ASP A 805 -8.21 23.33 8.69
C ASP A 805 -8.54 24.28 7.54
N HIS A 806 -7.67 25.27 7.32
CA HIS A 806 -7.78 26.24 6.22
C HIS A 806 -6.83 25.95 5.05
N TRP A 807 -6.03 24.88 5.11
CA TRP A 807 -5.04 24.56 4.09
C TRP A 807 -5.55 23.60 3.02
N GLU A 808 -6.59 22.82 3.30
CA GLU A 808 -7.06 21.77 2.40
C GLU A 808 -7.41 22.31 1.00
N MET A 809 -6.44 22.18 0.08
CA MET A 809 -6.65 22.39 -1.34
C MET A 809 -7.53 21.26 -1.88
N PRO A 810 -8.43 21.55 -2.84
CA PRO A 810 -9.31 20.54 -3.45
C PRO A 810 -8.57 19.35 -4.08
N TYR A 811 -7.25 19.45 -4.31
CA TYR A 811 -6.48 18.41 -5.02
C TYR A 811 -5.13 18.03 -4.41
N GLN A 812 -4.51 18.84 -3.54
CA GLN A 812 -3.16 18.54 -2.99
C GLN A 812 -3.19 17.87 -1.61
N GLY A 813 -4.32 17.88 -0.91
CA GLY A 813 -4.50 17.18 0.37
C GLY A 813 -5.34 15.89 0.26
N ARG A 814 -5.79 15.56 -0.95
CA ARG A 814 -6.80 14.54 -1.24
C ARG A 814 -6.35 13.75 -2.47
N GLU A 815 -5.75 12.59 -2.26
CA GLU A 815 -5.60 11.63 -3.36
C GLU A 815 -6.89 10.83 -3.42
N ALA A 816 -7.71 11.08 -4.44
CA ALA A 816 -8.80 10.15 -4.75
C ALA A 816 -8.22 8.77 -5.01
N ALA A 817 -8.91 7.74 -4.54
CA ALA A 817 -8.74 6.36 -4.96
C ALA A 817 -8.75 6.26 -6.49
N ARG A 818 -7.59 6.44 -7.13
CA ARG A 818 -7.44 6.28 -8.59
C ARG A 818 -7.12 4.83 -8.88
N GLY A 819 -8.16 4.00 -8.93
CA GLY A 819 -8.17 2.83 -9.80
C GLY A 819 -8.27 3.31 -11.26
N GLU A 820 -7.64 2.59 -12.20
CA GLU A 820 -7.90 2.84 -13.62
C GLU A 820 -9.25 2.20 -13.98
N GLY A 821 -10.23 3.05 -14.32
CA GLY A 821 -11.62 2.65 -14.58
C GLY A 821 -12.52 2.95 -13.39
N ALA A 822 -13.32 4.02 -13.49
CA ALA A 822 -14.23 4.52 -12.45
C ALA A 822 -13.64 4.40 -11.03
N GLY A 823 -12.76 5.35 -10.66
CA GLY A 823 -12.10 5.35 -9.35
C GLY A 823 -13.13 5.11 -8.25
N ALA A 824 -12.83 4.22 -7.31
CA ALA A 824 -13.81 3.60 -6.41
C ALA A 824 -14.47 4.53 -5.37
N GLY A 825 -14.44 5.84 -5.59
CA GLY A 825 -15.21 6.83 -4.81
C GLY A 825 -14.73 7.02 -3.38
N LEU A 826 -13.67 6.32 -2.98
CA LEU A 826 -13.08 6.41 -1.65
C LEU A 826 -12.15 7.62 -1.54
N MET A 827 -12.33 8.38 -0.48
CA MET A 827 -11.57 9.57 -0.15
C MET A 827 -11.24 9.57 1.34
N VAL A 828 -9.99 9.88 1.69
CA VAL A 828 -9.58 10.13 3.08
C VAL A 828 -8.88 11.50 3.14
N PRO A 829 -9.29 12.40 4.06
CA PRO A 829 -8.60 13.67 4.27
C PRO A 829 -7.12 13.44 4.58
N GLY A 830 -6.22 14.14 3.88
CA GLY A 830 -4.78 14.07 4.16
C GLY A 830 -4.40 14.79 5.45
N SER A 831 -3.30 14.34 6.09
CA SER A 831 -2.79 14.92 7.33
C SER A 831 -2.09 16.27 7.13
N ARG A 832 -1.92 17.01 8.23
CA ARG A 832 -1.23 18.30 8.32
C ARG A 832 -0.28 18.27 9.52
N TRP A 833 0.98 18.62 9.26
CA TRP A 833 2.02 18.56 10.29
C TRP A 833 2.37 19.92 10.88
N ASN A 834 2.18 20.98 10.10
CA ASN A 834 2.69 22.33 10.38
C ASN A 834 1.60 23.33 10.78
N ARG A 835 0.43 22.86 11.23
CA ARG A 835 -0.72 23.71 11.59
C ARG A 835 -1.03 23.57 13.06
N TYR A 836 -1.09 24.69 13.77
CA TYR A 836 -1.39 24.68 15.18
C TYR A 836 -2.02 25.99 15.68
N TYR A 837 -2.71 25.88 16.80
CA TYR A 837 -3.11 27.00 17.65
C TYR A 837 -2.23 26.98 18.89
N GLN A 838 -1.47 28.04 19.11
CA GLN A 838 -0.69 28.24 20.32
C GLN A 838 -1.49 29.10 21.28
N VAL A 839 -1.64 28.61 22.51
CA VAL A 839 -2.31 29.27 23.61
C VAL A 839 -1.27 29.55 24.68
N ASP A 840 -0.98 30.83 24.91
CA ASP A 840 -0.16 31.29 26.02
C ASP A 840 -1.06 31.99 27.04
N ALA A 841 -1.06 31.48 28.27
CA ALA A 841 -1.98 31.88 29.33
C ALA A 841 -1.23 32.54 30.50
N ALA A 842 -1.54 33.81 30.75
CA ALA A 842 -1.06 34.56 31.91
C ALA A 842 -2.07 34.42 33.06
N MET A 843 -1.71 33.63 34.07
CA MET A 843 -2.60 33.25 35.17
C MET A 843 -2.20 33.97 36.47
N PRO A 844 -2.83 35.11 36.81
CA PRO A 844 -2.44 35.91 37.97
C PRO A 844 -2.72 35.23 39.33
N SER A 845 -3.66 34.29 39.39
CA SER A 845 -4.10 33.61 40.61
C SER A 845 -3.71 32.13 40.62
N CYS A 846 -2.45 31.82 40.30
CA CYS A 846 -2.04 30.44 40.14
C CYS A 846 -1.86 29.69 41.47
N SER A 847 -2.61 28.60 41.66
CA SER A 847 -2.44 27.72 42.83
C SER A 847 -1.24 26.80 42.66
N THR A 848 -0.58 26.47 43.78
CA THR A 848 0.45 25.42 43.88
C THR A 848 -0.08 24.13 44.49
N SER A 849 -1.38 24.07 44.83
CA SER A 849 -2.03 22.92 45.46
C SER A 849 -3.23 22.43 44.63
N PRO A 850 -3.30 21.13 44.29
CA PRO A 850 -2.26 20.11 44.48
C PRO A 850 -1.01 20.42 43.65
N TYR A 851 0.17 20.03 44.14
CA TYR A 851 1.43 20.29 43.43
C TYR A 851 1.43 19.59 42.06
N PRO A 852 1.65 20.31 40.93
CA PRO A 852 1.67 19.70 39.60
C PRO A 852 2.89 18.78 39.41
N SER A 853 2.82 17.55 39.91
CA SER A 853 3.85 16.53 39.72
C SER A 853 3.25 15.21 39.25
N GLN A 854 4.04 14.48 38.47
CA GLN A 854 3.68 13.15 37.99
C GLN A 854 4.95 12.31 37.88
N ASN A 855 4.90 11.07 38.39
CA ASN A 855 6.04 10.14 38.42
C ASN A 855 7.32 10.73 39.04
N GLY A 856 7.19 11.56 40.08
CA GLY A 856 8.33 12.23 40.71
C GLY A 856 8.96 13.38 39.91
N GLN A 857 8.39 13.74 38.75
CA GLN A 857 8.78 14.90 37.96
C GLN A 857 7.93 16.12 38.34
N ASP A 858 8.58 17.28 38.44
CA ASP A 858 7.94 18.56 38.71
C ASP A 858 7.51 19.24 37.40
N PHE A 859 6.22 19.54 37.29
CA PHE A 859 5.61 20.24 36.17
C PHE A 859 4.94 21.56 36.56
N SER A 860 5.27 22.12 37.73
CA SER A 860 4.81 23.44 38.17
C SER A 860 5.27 24.57 37.24
N GLY A 861 6.31 24.33 36.43
CA GLY A 861 6.75 25.21 35.35
C GLY A 861 5.72 25.27 34.21
N GLN A 862 5.06 24.17 33.89
CA GLN A 862 4.20 23.97 32.73
C GLN A 862 2.71 24.12 33.06
N PHE A 863 2.32 23.80 34.29
CA PHE A 863 0.93 23.85 34.74
C PHE A 863 0.72 24.81 35.89
N CYS A 864 -0.53 25.23 35.99
CA CYS A 864 -1.08 25.89 37.15
C CYS A 864 -2.09 24.96 37.83
N ALA A 865 -1.92 24.67 39.12
CA ALA A 865 -2.77 23.70 39.79
C ALA A 865 -4.24 24.13 39.80
N MET A 866 -5.16 23.18 39.59
CA MET A 866 -6.60 23.42 39.66
C MET A 866 -7.35 22.24 40.25
N ASN A 867 -8.25 22.51 41.20
CA ASN A 867 -9.15 21.52 41.81
C ASN A 867 -10.46 21.32 41.03
N GLY A 868 -11.15 20.22 41.30
CA GLY A 868 -12.44 19.88 40.70
C GLY A 868 -12.34 18.72 39.71
N THR A 869 -13.46 18.02 39.53
CA THR A 869 -13.58 16.85 38.68
C THR A 869 -13.78 17.24 37.22
N VAL A 870 -13.65 16.28 36.29
CA VAL A 870 -13.92 16.51 34.87
C VAL A 870 -15.35 17.03 34.66
N ASP A 871 -16.33 16.45 35.34
CA ASP A 871 -17.76 16.72 35.13
C ASP A 871 -18.17 18.12 35.55
N ASP A 872 -17.48 18.72 36.51
CA ASP A 872 -17.77 20.07 37.03
C ASP A 872 -17.60 21.16 35.96
N TYR A 873 -16.87 20.86 34.88
CA TYR A 873 -16.45 21.83 33.86
C TYR A 873 -16.75 21.38 32.43
N ILE A 874 -17.48 20.27 32.22
CA ILE A 874 -17.96 19.91 30.89
C ILE A 874 -18.99 20.98 30.47
N PRO A 875 -18.76 21.72 29.36
CA PRO A 875 -19.70 22.73 28.91
C PRO A 875 -21.06 22.12 28.53
N PRO A 876 -22.16 22.88 28.60
CA PRO A 876 -23.45 22.42 28.10
C PRO A 876 -23.41 22.09 26.60
N ALA A 877 -24.35 21.27 26.13
CA ALA A 877 -24.48 20.95 24.71
C ALA A 877 -24.71 22.24 23.90
N VAL A 878 -24.02 22.36 22.76
CA VAL A 878 -24.23 23.52 21.88
C VAL A 878 -25.54 23.33 21.12
N THR A 879 -26.52 24.17 21.41
CA THR A 879 -27.85 24.14 20.78
C THR A 879 -27.92 24.95 19.49
N ALA A 880 -27.03 25.96 19.34
CA ALA A 880 -26.94 26.79 18.15
C ALA A 880 -26.28 26.03 16.98
N PRO A 881 -26.80 26.13 15.74
CA PRO A 881 -26.09 25.66 14.56
C PRO A 881 -24.85 26.51 14.32
N TYR A 882 -23.65 25.94 14.48
CA TYR A 882 -22.40 26.59 14.10
C TYR A 882 -21.66 25.79 13.03
N ASN A 883 -20.72 26.42 12.34
CA ASN A 883 -20.14 25.98 11.07
C ASN A 883 -19.72 24.49 10.97
N GLU A 884 -20.67 23.67 10.55
CA GLU A 884 -20.57 22.24 10.31
C GLU A 884 -20.97 21.93 8.87
N TRP A 885 -20.31 22.56 7.92
CA TRP A 885 -20.58 22.39 6.51
C TRP A 885 -19.26 22.08 5.85
N ALA A 886 -18.90 20.80 5.85
CA ALA A 886 -17.86 20.34 4.95
C ALA A 886 -18.22 20.79 3.54
N ILE A 887 -17.24 21.23 2.72
CA ILE A 887 -17.47 21.23 1.27
C ILE A 887 -17.86 19.79 0.95
N PRO A 888 -19.12 19.50 0.57
CA PRO A 888 -19.57 18.14 0.71
C PRO A 888 -18.89 17.33 -0.38
N TYR A 889 -18.15 16.32 0.06
CA TYR A 889 -17.75 15.23 -0.81
C TYR A 889 -19.03 14.67 -1.43
N CYS A 890 -19.02 14.35 -2.72
CA CYS A 890 -20.09 13.53 -3.27
C CYS A 890 -20.04 12.17 -2.57
N ALA A 891 -20.89 12.02 -1.55
CA ALA A 891 -21.06 10.80 -0.79
C ALA A 891 -22.38 10.15 -1.17
N ASP A 892 -22.34 8.86 -1.47
CA ASP A 892 -23.53 8.06 -1.73
C ASP A 892 -24.17 7.63 -0.40
N VAL A 893 -24.96 8.50 0.21
CA VAL A 893 -25.79 8.12 1.37
C VAL A 893 -27.15 7.60 0.84
N ALA A 894 -27.45 6.34 1.09
CA ALA A 894 -28.76 5.80 0.74
C ALA A 894 -29.85 6.34 1.71
N PRO A 895 -31.11 6.49 1.25
CA PRO A 895 -32.24 6.80 2.12
C PRO A 895 -32.46 5.75 3.20
N ALA A 896 -33.09 6.15 4.31
CA ALA A 896 -33.42 5.19 5.37
C ALA A 896 -34.35 4.08 4.85
N PRO A 897 -34.25 2.83 5.35
CA PRO A 897 -35.09 1.71 4.91
C PRO A 897 -36.60 1.97 5.00
N SER A 898 -37.03 2.78 5.97
CA SER A 898 -38.42 3.22 6.12
C SER A 898 -38.89 4.07 4.94
N LEU A 899 -38.04 4.96 4.43
CA LEU A 899 -38.33 5.77 3.26
C LEU A 899 -38.31 4.95 1.97
N CYS A 900 -37.37 4.01 1.85
CA CYS A 900 -37.36 3.03 0.75
C CYS A 900 -38.64 2.20 0.72
N SER A 901 -39.08 1.69 1.87
CA SER A 901 -40.36 0.99 1.99
C SER A 901 -41.53 1.86 1.53
N ALA A 902 -41.55 3.14 1.90
CA ALA A 902 -42.57 4.09 1.46
C ALA A 902 -42.55 4.35 -0.06
N MET A 903 -41.38 4.22 -0.71
CA MET A 903 -41.24 4.24 -2.18
C MET A 903 -41.55 2.90 -2.85
N GLY A 904 -41.99 1.88 -2.10
CA GLY A 904 -42.25 0.53 -2.63
C GLY A 904 -40.97 -0.23 -2.97
N VAL A 905 -39.89 -0.03 -2.21
CA VAL A 905 -38.65 -0.82 -2.28
C VAL A 905 -38.66 -1.78 -1.08
N ALA A 906 -39.01 -3.04 -1.32
CA ALA A 906 -39.31 -4.00 -0.25
C ALA A 906 -38.09 -4.67 0.42
N ALA A 907 -36.88 -4.52 -0.16
CA ALA A 907 -35.66 -5.17 0.33
C ALA A 907 -34.59 -4.15 0.71
N ALA A 908 -33.89 -4.39 1.82
CA ALA A 908 -32.74 -3.60 2.24
C ALA A 908 -31.71 -3.49 1.09
N ALA A 909 -31.40 -4.60 0.42
CA ALA A 909 -30.51 -4.63 -0.75
C ALA A 909 -30.95 -3.72 -1.93
N GLY A 910 -32.24 -3.41 -2.04
CA GLY A 910 -32.78 -2.47 -3.03
C GLY A 910 -32.71 -1.00 -2.59
N CYS A 911 -32.38 -0.73 -1.33
CA CYS A 911 -32.28 0.59 -0.72
C CYS A 911 -30.83 1.10 -0.73
N THR A 912 -30.16 0.99 -1.88
CA THR A 912 -28.82 1.55 -2.11
C THR A 912 -28.87 2.62 -3.19
N CYS A 913 -27.95 3.59 -3.18
CA CYS A 913 -27.87 4.62 -4.22
C CYS A 913 -27.79 4.01 -5.63
N ALA A 914 -26.96 2.99 -5.82
CA ALA A 914 -26.80 2.30 -7.10
C ALA A 914 -28.12 1.61 -7.55
N ALA A 915 -28.80 0.91 -6.64
CA ALA A 915 -30.07 0.25 -6.96
C ALA A 915 -31.18 1.26 -7.28
N LEU A 916 -31.28 2.35 -6.51
CA LEU A 916 -32.27 3.40 -6.74
C LEU A 916 -31.99 4.15 -8.06
N GLN A 917 -30.73 4.34 -8.43
CA GLN A 917 -30.34 4.92 -9.71
C GLN A 917 -30.72 3.99 -10.86
N GLN A 918 -30.38 2.70 -10.78
CA GLN A 918 -30.75 1.69 -11.79
C GLN A 918 -32.28 1.56 -11.94
N GLN A 919 -33.03 1.73 -10.86
CA GLN A 919 -34.50 1.72 -10.86
C GLN A 919 -35.12 3.05 -11.31
N GLY A 920 -34.33 4.08 -11.62
CA GLY A 920 -34.83 5.41 -11.99
C GLY A 920 -35.59 6.12 -10.86
N ARG A 921 -35.34 5.74 -9.60
CA ARG A 921 -36.07 6.22 -8.41
C ARG A 921 -35.40 7.39 -7.69
N CYS A 922 -34.17 7.73 -8.04
CA CYS A 922 -33.50 8.89 -7.43
C CYS A 922 -34.22 10.25 -7.64
N PRO A 923 -35.01 10.50 -8.72
CA PRO A 923 -35.89 11.68 -8.80
C PRO A 923 -36.95 11.77 -7.70
N ALA A 924 -37.49 10.63 -7.24
CA ALA A 924 -38.53 10.57 -6.21
C ALA A 924 -38.04 10.99 -4.82
N LEU A 925 -36.72 11.02 -4.61
CA LEU A 925 -36.08 11.55 -3.40
C LEU A 925 -36.07 13.10 -3.35
N GLY A 926 -36.56 13.78 -4.38
CA GLY A 926 -36.57 15.24 -4.47
C GLY A 926 -35.23 15.85 -4.90
N LEU A 927 -35.17 17.17 -5.03
CA LEU A 927 -33.92 17.91 -5.22
C LEU A 927 -33.27 18.14 -3.85
N GLY A 928 -31.93 18.09 -3.79
CA GLY A 928 -31.23 18.59 -2.61
C GLY A 928 -31.43 17.81 -1.32
N GLY A 929 -31.48 16.48 -1.36
CA GLY A 929 -31.52 15.65 -0.15
C GLY A 929 -32.69 15.95 0.82
N ALA A 930 -33.81 16.51 0.35
CA ALA A 930 -34.94 16.92 1.19
C ALA A 930 -35.48 15.82 2.12
N TRP A 931 -35.30 14.56 1.75
CA TRP A 931 -35.61 13.41 2.59
C TRP A 931 -34.71 13.25 3.83
N LEU A 932 -33.48 13.79 3.82
CA LEU A 932 -32.62 13.88 5.01
C LEU A 932 -33.21 14.85 6.03
N ALA A 933 -33.95 15.87 5.58
CA ALA A 933 -34.67 16.77 6.47
C ALA A 933 -35.94 16.14 7.07
N ALA A 934 -36.42 15.03 6.50
CA ALA A 934 -37.54 14.23 7.04
C ALA A 934 -37.06 13.19 8.08
N THR A 935 -36.12 13.59 8.93
CA THR A 935 -35.60 12.79 10.04
C THR A 935 -36.10 13.36 11.37
N GLY A 936 -36.06 12.57 12.45
CA GLY A 936 -36.31 13.09 13.80
C GLY A 936 -35.22 14.03 14.33
N ASP A 937 -34.15 14.24 13.55
CA ASP A 937 -33.03 15.10 13.90
C ASP A 937 -33.26 16.52 13.34
N ALA A 938 -33.71 17.42 14.22
CA ALA A 938 -33.95 18.82 13.90
C ALA A 938 -32.69 19.56 13.38
N ASN A 939 -31.49 19.07 13.71
CA ASN A 939 -30.23 19.67 13.33
C ASN A 939 -29.79 19.22 11.95
N LEU A 940 -30.00 17.94 11.63
CA LEU A 940 -29.90 17.42 10.28
C LEU A 940 -30.86 18.18 9.35
N ALA A 941 -32.11 18.37 9.76
CA ALA A 941 -33.09 19.15 9.00
C ALA A 941 -32.64 20.60 8.78
N ALA A 942 -32.10 21.27 9.80
CA ALA A 942 -31.57 22.63 9.67
C ALA A 942 -30.35 22.71 8.74
N ASN A 943 -29.43 21.74 8.79
CA ASN A 943 -28.25 21.69 7.93
C ASN A 943 -28.62 21.38 6.48
N VAL A 944 -29.57 20.47 6.24
CA VAL A 944 -30.11 20.18 4.90
C VAL A 944 -30.84 21.40 4.34
N ALA A 945 -31.61 22.13 5.17
CA ALA A 945 -32.25 23.37 4.77
C ALA A 945 -31.23 24.47 4.41
N LYS A 946 -30.12 24.58 5.17
CA LYS A 946 -29.05 25.55 4.94
C LYS A 946 -28.24 25.28 3.67
N THR A 947 -28.02 24.01 3.35
CA THR A 947 -27.29 23.56 2.15
C THR A 947 -28.21 23.35 0.94
N GLN A 948 -29.53 23.49 1.15
CA GLN A 948 -30.55 23.01 0.21
C GLN A 948 -30.26 21.58 -0.28
N GLY A 949 -29.62 20.78 0.59
CA GLY A 949 -28.94 19.50 0.36
C GLY A 949 -28.19 19.29 -0.96
N TYR A 950 -27.65 20.35 -1.56
CA TYR A 950 -26.67 20.25 -2.64
C TYR A 950 -25.38 19.58 -2.14
N CYS A 951 -24.79 18.71 -2.97
CA CYS A 951 -23.62 17.87 -2.66
C CYS A 951 -23.76 16.89 -1.47
N SER A 952 -24.77 17.04 -0.62
CA SER A 952 -24.81 16.36 0.66
C SER A 952 -24.94 14.84 0.52
N VAL A 953 -25.66 14.36 -0.49
CA VAL A 953 -25.99 12.95 -0.71
C VAL A 953 -26.50 12.75 -2.13
N SER A 954 -25.83 11.96 -2.96
CA SER A 954 -26.06 12.07 -4.41
C SER A 954 -27.08 11.10 -5.03
N CYS A 955 -27.33 9.89 -4.49
CA CYS A 955 -28.15 8.86 -5.19
C CYS A 955 -27.87 8.87 -6.72
N GLY A 956 -26.60 8.76 -7.13
CA GLY A 956 -26.25 8.77 -8.56
C GLY A 956 -26.40 10.09 -9.31
N ARG A 957 -26.49 11.24 -8.61
CA ARG A 957 -26.53 12.60 -9.20
C ARG A 957 -25.18 13.33 -9.21
N CYS A 958 -24.15 12.75 -8.58
CA CYS A 958 -22.76 13.19 -8.71
C CYS A 958 -21.95 12.18 -9.56
N ALA A 959 -20.91 12.64 -10.24
CA ALA A 959 -19.88 11.77 -10.80
C ALA A 959 -18.83 11.42 -9.73
N GLU A 960 -18.47 10.15 -9.64
CA GLU A 960 -17.53 9.59 -8.67
C GLU A 960 -16.12 10.20 -8.84
N GLY A 961 -15.49 10.64 -7.74
CA GLY A 961 -14.15 11.26 -7.77
C GLY A 961 -14.10 12.69 -8.29
N GLU A 962 -15.24 13.28 -8.65
CA GLU A 962 -15.33 14.70 -8.95
C GLU A 962 -15.81 15.45 -7.71
N GLU A 963 -15.10 16.51 -7.31
CA GLU A 963 -15.65 17.49 -6.38
C GLU A 963 -16.76 18.36 -7.04
N ARG A 964 -17.07 18.11 -8.32
CA ARG A 964 -18.09 18.84 -9.08
C ARG A 964 -19.49 18.48 -8.62
N CYS A 965 -19.95 19.16 -7.59
CA CYS A 965 -21.37 19.48 -7.55
C CYS A 965 -21.67 20.49 -8.64
N SER A 966 -22.49 20.09 -9.60
CA SER A 966 -23.09 21.04 -10.52
C SER A 966 -23.94 22.04 -9.73
N ASP A 967 -23.72 23.33 -10.03
CA ASP A 967 -24.45 24.52 -9.62
C ASP A 967 -24.96 24.54 -8.16
N VAL A 968 -24.20 25.20 -7.28
CA VAL A 968 -24.79 25.88 -6.11
C VAL A 968 -25.61 27.05 -6.65
N PRO A 969 -26.96 27.03 -6.61
CA PRO A 969 -27.72 28.22 -6.89
C PRO A 969 -27.61 29.09 -5.63
N THR A 970 -26.66 30.03 -5.63
CA THR A 970 -26.45 31.05 -4.59
C THR A 970 -26.14 30.53 -3.18
N MET A 971 -25.02 30.98 -2.60
CA MET A 971 -24.75 30.86 -1.15
C MET A 971 -25.97 31.32 -0.32
N PRO A 972 -26.18 30.79 0.91
CA PRO A 972 -27.25 31.24 1.78
C PRO A 972 -27.23 32.76 1.94
N LEU A 973 -28.39 33.40 1.92
CA LEU A 973 -28.56 34.86 1.97
C LEU A 973 -27.86 35.53 3.15
N SER A 974 -27.59 34.78 4.23
CA SER A 974 -26.82 35.26 5.38
C SER A 974 -25.34 35.52 5.07
N LEU A 975 -24.73 34.72 4.19
CA LEU A 975 -23.32 34.87 3.78
C LEU A 975 -23.16 35.88 2.65
N SER A 976 -24.15 36.03 1.78
CA SER A 976 -24.16 37.06 0.74
C SER A 976 -24.72 38.41 1.20
N LYS A 977 -25.12 38.53 2.48
CA LYS A 977 -25.88 39.69 3.01
C LYS A 977 -27.03 40.11 2.10
N ASN A 978 -27.82 39.14 1.62
CA ASN A 978 -28.95 39.36 0.73
C ASN A 978 -28.60 39.87 -0.69
N MET A 979 -27.35 39.71 -1.14
CA MET A 979 -26.89 40.17 -2.46
C MET A 979 -26.71 39.01 -3.45
N THR A 980 -27.04 39.20 -4.73
CA THR A 980 -26.75 38.24 -5.81
C THR A 980 -25.28 38.35 -6.26
N CYS A 981 -24.73 37.32 -6.92
CA CYS A 981 -23.37 37.38 -7.48
C CYS A 981 -23.18 38.60 -8.41
N ALA A 982 -24.18 38.88 -9.25
CA ALA A 982 -24.18 40.05 -10.12
C ALA A 982 -24.15 41.40 -9.36
N GLN A 983 -24.69 41.45 -8.14
CA GLN A 983 -24.65 42.61 -7.25
C GLN A 983 -23.34 42.73 -6.46
N MET A 984 -22.59 41.64 -6.29
CA MET A 984 -21.33 41.60 -5.53
C MET A 984 -20.08 41.85 -6.38
N VAL A 985 -20.13 41.53 -7.68
CA VAL A 985 -19.06 41.79 -8.66
C VAL A 985 -18.66 43.27 -8.75
N PRO A 986 -19.57 44.26 -8.81
CA PRO A 986 -19.21 45.67 -8.86
C PRO A 986 -18.61 46.21 -7.56
N LEU A 987 -18.80 45.49 -6.44
CA LEU A 987 -18.34 45.89 -5.10
C LEU A 987 -17.00 45.26 -4.73
N SER A 988 -16.36 44.56 -5.67
CA SER A 988 -15.12 43.79 -5.45
C SER A 988 -15.21 42.78 -4.30
N ARG A 989 -16.41 42.32 -3.90
CA ARG A 989 -16.60 41.47 -2.71
C ARG A 989 -16.68 39.97 -2.98
N CYS A 990 -16.57 39.53 -4.24
CA CYS A 990 -16.61 38.12 -4.62
C CYS A 990 -15.60 37.24 -3.85
N PHE A 991 -14.44 37.77 -3.46
CA PHE A 991 -13.44 37.03 -2.69
C PHE A 991 -13.87 36.67 -1.26
N GLN A 992 -14.91 37.33 -0.74
CA GLN A 992 -15.49 37.05 0.58
C GLN A 992 -16.51 35.90 0.55
N VAL A 993 -16.89 35.44 -0.66
CA VAL A 993 -18.03 34.54 -0.89
C VAL A 993 -17.63 33.32 -1.74
N ALA A 994 -16.35 33.18 -2.07
CA ALA A 994 -15.81 32.06 -2.83
C ALA A 994 -14.47 31.64 -2.24
N PRO A 995 -14.37 30.45 -1.59
CA PRO A 995 -13.09 29.81 -1.43
C PRO A 995 -12.58 29.52 -2.85
N ARG A 996 -11.46 30.15 -3.24
CA ARG A 996 -10.84 29.95 -4.57
C ARG A 996 -10.84 28.45 -4.92
N GLY A 997 -11.58 28.08 -5.97
CA GLY A 997 -11.72 26.68 -6.38
C GLY A 997 -12.91 26.37 -7.30
N TYR A 998 -13.97 27.18 -7.29
CA TYR A 998 -15.13 26.99 -8.17
C TYR A 998 -15.42 28.20 -9.04
N CYS A 999 -14.61 28.33 -10.08
CA CYS A 999 -14.98 28.89 -11.39
C CYS A 999 -13.89 28.41 -12.35
N GLN A 1000 -14.11 27.27 -13.00
CA GLN A 1000 -13.48 27.07 -14.31
C GLN A 1000 -14.21 28.05 -15.23
N ASP A 1001 -13.45 28.98 -15.82
CA ASP A 1001 -13.87 29.99 -16.80
C ASP A 1001 -14.21 31.41 -16.30
N THR A 1002 -13.31 32.08 -15.54
CA THR A 1002 -13.11 33.54 -15.68
C THR A 1002 -11.71 33.98 -15.18
N CYS A 1003 -11.00 34.75 -16.01
CA CYS A 1003 -9.85 35.54 -15.56
C CYS A 1003 -10.34 36.76 -14.75
N GLY A 1004 -9.87 36.95 -13.51
CA GLY A 1004 -9.93 38.26 -12.86
C GLY A 1004 -9.85 38.26 -11.33
N ILE A 1005 -8.78 38.86 -10.79
CA ILE A 1005 -8.72 39.44 -9.45
C ILE A 1005 -8.05 40.81 -9.56
N CYS A 1006 -8.69 41.86 -9.01
CA CYS A 1006 -8.06 43.12 -8.64
C CYS A 1006 -8.56 43.55 -7.24
N SER A 1007 -7.72 44.34 -6.58
CA SER A 1007 -7.50 44.56 -5.15
C SER A 1007 -8.64 45.19 -4.31
N GLY A 1008 -8.53 44.97 -2.99
CA GLY A 1008 -9.17 45.81 -1.99
C GLY A 1008 -8.85 45.41 -0.54
N ALA A 1009 -7.65 45.76 -0.04
CA ALA A 1009 -7.35 45.95 1.40
C ALA A 1009 -5.84 46.23 1.70
N GLY A 1010 -5.18 47.16 0.99
CA GLY A 1010 -3.90 47.73 1.48
C GLY A 1010 -2.70 46.78 1.71
N LEU A 1011 -2.70 45.57 1.14
CA LEU A 1011 -1.54 44.67 1.12
C LEU A 1011 -0.85 44.77 -0.25
N PRO A 1012 0.49 44.86 -0.34
CA PRO A 1012 1.19 44.89 -1.62
C PRO A 1012 1.04 43.57 -2.36
N CYS A 1013 0.65 43.63 -3.65
CA CYS A 1013 0.53 42.47 -4.52
C CYS A 1013 1.92 42.01 -4.98
N ILE A 1014 2.17 40.70 -4.95
CA ILE A 1014 3.27 40.06 -5.69
C ILE A 1014 2.62 39.25 -6.82
N ASP A 1015 3.01 39.54 -8.05
CA ASP A 1015 2.60 38.80 -9.25
C ASP A 1015 3.27 37.43 -9.22
N LEU A 1016 2.47 36.35 -9.19
CA LEU A 1016 2.99 34.99 -9.26
C LEU A 1016 2.76 34.47 -10.67
N ALA A 1017 3.86 34.31 -11.41
CA ALA A 1017 3.87 33.80 -12.77
C ALA A 1017 3.30 32.37 -12.82
N TRP A 1018 2.43 32.11 -13.80
CA TRP A 1018 1.86 30.76 -14.02
C TRP A 1018 2.90 29.82 -14.67
N SER A 1019 3.95 30.38 -15.28
CA SER A 1019 5.17 29.69 -15.71
C SER A 1019 6.31 30.71 -15.85
N ASP A 1020 7.57 30.25 -15.92
CA ASP A 1020 8.78 31.08 -16.02
C ASP A 1020 8.84 32.01 -17.26
N THR A 1021 7.81 31.98 -18.12
CA THR A 1021 7.85 32.63 -19.44
C THR A 1021 6.75 33.66 -19.67
N TYR A 1022 5.58 33.57 -19.03
CA TYR A 1022 4.45 34.48 -19.32
C TYR A 1022 3.61 34.83 -18.09
N THR A 1023 3.25 36.10 -17.99
CA THR A 1023 2.37 36.69 -16.97
C THR A 1023 0.92 36.70 -17.44
N CYS A 1024 -0.03 36.90 -16.51
CA CYS A 1024 -1.43 37.16 -16.86
C CYS A 1024 -1.60 38.43 -17.72
N THR A 1025 -0.64 39.36 -17.64
CA THR A 1025 -0.58 40.57 -18.48
C THR A 1025 -0.29 40.21 -19.93
N ASP A 1026 0.61 39.27 -20.17
CA ASP A 1026 0.96 38.81 -21.52
C ASP A 1026 -0.23 38.13 -22.20
N LEU A 1027 -0.92 37.24 -21.50
CA LEU A 1027 -2.09 36.52 -22.02
C LEU A 1027 -3.26 37.45 -22.36
N LYS A 1028 -3.47 38.49 -21.55
CA LYS A 1028 -4.49 39.52 -21.80
C LYS A 1028 -4.15 40.39 -23.01
N SER A 1029 -2.86 40.71 -23.19
CA SER A 1029 -2.38 41.47 -24.35
C SER A 1029 -2.56 40.75 -25.69
N TRP A 1030 -2.75 39.42 -25.66
CA TRP A 1030 -2.94 38.58 -26.84
C TRP A 1030 -4.42 38.30 -27.19
N GLY A 1031 -5.38 38.90 -26.47
CA GLY A 1031 -6.80 38.85 -26.85
C GLY A 1031 -7.52 37.51 -26.56
N LEU A 1032 -6.93 36.63 -25.77
CA LEU A 1032 -7.43 35.26 -25.52
C LEU A 1032 -8.48 35.16 -24.38
N CYS A 1033 -9.13 36.26 -23.99
CA CYS A 1033 -10.03 36.30 -22.81
C CYS A 1033 -11.36 37.06 -23.04
N ASN A 1034 -11.99 36.94 -24.21
CA ASN A 1034 -13.09 37.85 -24.63
C ASN A 1034 -14.41 37.21 -25.15
N GLU A 1035 -14.79 35.98 -24.78
CA GLU A 1035 -16.09 35.42 -25.23
C GLU A 1035 -17.23 35.55 -24.20
N ALA A 1036 -18.42 35.96 -24.67
CA ALA A 1036 -19.66 36.05 -23.91
C ALA A 1036 -20.49 34.75 -24.07
N TRP A 1037 -21.05 34.23 -22.97
CA TRP A 1037 -21.70 32.91 -22.92
C TRP A 1037 -23.23 32.96 -23.17
N PRO A 1038 -23.85 31.97 -23.85
CA PRO A 1038 -25.28 31.94 -24.16
C PRO A 1038 -26.15 31.34 -23.04
N ALA A 1039 -27.42 31.75 -23.00
CA ALA A 1039 -28.42 31.34 -21.99
C ALA A 1039 -28.98 29.92 -22.21
N ALA A 1040 -29.35 29.27 -21.10
CA ALA A 1040 -29.81 27.88 -21.02
C ALA A 1040 -31.18 27.59 -21.68
N THR A 1041 -31.30 26.47 -22.42
CA THR A 1041 -32.57 25.71 -22.58
C THR A 1041 -32.38 24.23 -22.95
N GLN A 1042 -33.04 23.36 -22.17
CA GLN A 1042 -33.66 22.04 -22.44
C GLN A 1042 -32.79 20.75 -22.64
N PRO A 1043 -33.26 19.58 -22.11
CA PRO A 1043 -32.48 18.34 -22.01
C PRO A 1043 -32.74 17.39 -23.18
N GLY A 1044 -31.69 17.03 -23.92
CA GLY A 1044 -31.76 15.97 -24.93
C GLY A 1044 -30.79 16.16 -26.08
N ALA A 1045 -29.50 15.88 -25.87
CA ALA A 1045 -28.57 15.48 -26.92
C ALA A 1045 -27.29 14.93 -26.29
N ILE A 1046 -27.13 13.60 -26.32
CA ILE A 1046 -25.82 12.96 -26.22
C ILE A 1046 -25.12 13.22 -27.55
N GLY A 1047 -23.98 13.92 -27.56
CA GLY A 1047 -23.15 14.02 -28.76
C GLY A 1047 -22.14 15.16 -28.76
N ALA A 1048 -20.86 14.78 -28.72
CA ALA A 1048 -19.68 15.54 -29.11
C ALA A 1048 -19.20 16.68 -28.18
N LEU A 1049 -18.08 16.43 -27.49
CA LEU A 1049 -16.89 17.31 -27.46
C LEU A 1049 -15.72 16.59 -26.78
N SER A 1050 -15.24 15.53 -27.43
CA SER A 1050 -13.89 14.99 -27.22
C SER A 1050 -12.98 15.57 -28.31
N ARG A 1051 -12.12 16.54 -27.98
CA ARG A 1051 -10.84 16.84 -28.66
C ARG A 1051 -10.21 18.12 -28.11
N CYS A 1052 -9.21 17.94 -27.25
CA CYS A 1052 -7.97 18.73 -27.25
C CYS A 1052 -6.87 17.91 -26.56
N ARG A 1053 -6.35 16.91 -27.30
CA ARG A 1053 -5.00 16.35 -27.10
C ARG A 1053 -4.08 17.06 -28.09
N ARG A 1054 -2.91 17.52 -27.64
CA ARG A 1054 -1.58 17.48 -28.32
C ARG A 1054 -0.52 17.93 -27.29
N HIS A 1055 0.44 17.07 -26.92
CA HIS A 1055 1.68 16.73 -27.64
C HIS A 1055 2.62 17.92 -27.89
N HIS A 1056 3.76 17.93 -27.18
CA HIS A 1056 5.14 18.18 -27.66
C HIS A 1056 6.07 17.64 -26.55
N HIS A 1057 7.07 16.78 -26.78
CA HIS A 1057 8.19 16.86 -27.73
C HIS A 1057 8.68 15.47 -28.19
N HIS A 1058 9.11 15.36 -29.46
CA HIS A 1058 10.49 14.96 -29.79
C HIS A 1058 10.90 15.36 -31.22
N HIS A 1059 12.16 15.77 -31.31
CA HIS A 1059 13.09 15.83 -32.45
C HIS A 1059 12.97 16.90 -33.57
N ASN A 1060 14.06 17.67 -33.66
CA ASN A 1060 14.59 18.25 -34.90
C ASN A 1060 14.99 17.15 -35.89
N ASN A 1061 14.57 17.27 -37.16
CA ASN A 1061 15.51 17.50 -38.27
C ASN A 1061 14.78 17.68 -39.61
N ASN A 1062 15.28 18.68 -40.35
CA ASN A 1062 15.30 18.82 -41.82
C ASN A 1062 13.97 18.94 -42.59
N GLY A 1063 13.72 20.17 -43.06
CA GLY A 1063 13.75 20.44 -44.51
C GLY A 1063 12.54 20.06 -45.37
N ALA A 1064 11.86 21.12 -45.81
CA ALA A 1064 11.18 21.28 -47.12
C ALA A 1064 9.69 20.90 -47.28
N ALA A 1065 9.03 21.78 -48.06
CA ALA A 1065 7.74 21.70 -48.75
C ALA A 1065 6.47 21.73 -47.86
N GLN A 1066 5.79 22.87 -47.69
CA GLN A 1066 4.94 23.64 -48.61
C GLN A 1066 3.43 23.46 -48.30
N ARG A 1067 2.85 24.58 -47.87
CA ARG A 1067 1.50 25.11 -48.16
C ARG A 1067 0.25 24.36 -47.67
N ARG A 1068 -0.41 25.05 -46.73
CA ARG A 1068 -1.82 24.92 -46.33
C ARG A 1068 -2.75 25.55 -47.37
N CYS A 1069 -3.98 25.04 -47.45
CA CYS A 1069 -5.27 25.72 -47.17
C CYS A 1069 -6.45 24.88 -47.74
N PRO A 1070 -7.70 25.06 -47.28
CA PRO A 1070 -8.26 26.18 -46.52
C PRO A 1070 -8.52 25.89 -45.03
#